data_AF-A0A6J3EXS6-F1
#
_entry.id   AF-A0A6J3EXS6-F1
#
_cell.length_a   1.000
_cell.length_b   1.000
_cell.length_c   1.000
_cell.angle_alpha   90.00
_cell.angle_beta   90.00
_cell.angle_gamma   90.00
#
_symmetry.space_group_name_H-M   'P 1'
#
loop_
_entity.id
_entity.type
_entity.pdbx_description
1 polymer ?
#
loop_
_entity_poly.entity_id
_entity_poly.type
_entity_poly.pdbx_seq_one_letter_code
_entity_poly.pdbx_strand_id
1 'polypeptide(L)'
;MASLEEEFTLSSAVLSAGSEGLLGVEQSSKTDQFLVTDNGRTVILYKVSDQKPLGSWSVKQGQIITCPAVCNFQTGEYIVVHDNKVLRIWNNEDVNLDKVFKATLSAEVYRILSVQGTEPLVLFKEGAVRGLEALLAEPQQKIETVISDEEVIKWTKFFIVFRHPVLIFITEKHGNYFAYVQMFNSRVLSKYTLLFGQDENSVIESFTASVDRKFISLMSLSTDGCIYETLIPIRPTDPEKNQSLVRSLLFKAVVSGNTRHGVAVTVLDQDHIAVLGSPLAASKECLSVWNIKFQTLQTSKELPQGTSGQLWYYGENLFMLHGRSLTVIPYKCEVSSLASALGKLKHSQDPGTHVVPHFVNWETPQECGLGAQNSEQSRRILRRRKIEVSLQPEVPPSKQLLSTIMKDSEKHIEVELRKFLAIKQTPDFHTVIGDTVTGLLERCKAEPSFYPRNCLMQLTQTHVLSYSLCPDLMEIALQKKDVQLLQLCLQHFPDIPELVTCACLKIFLSIADDSLQETDVNMESVFDCSNSVHDEKMEEQTEILQNGFNPVEDECNKCDQELNEEPQAKTKETTSCPVIPKRAALLNAILHSAYSETFLLPHLKDIPAQHITLFLKYLYFLYLKCSENATLTLPGIHPPTLNQ
;
A
#
# COMPACT_ATOMS: atom_id res chain seq x y z
N MET A 1 1.74 -3.62 2.09
CA MET A 1 0.76 -3.49 3.18
C MET A 1 0.58 -4.88 3.79
N ALA A 2 0.35 -5.02 5.10
CA ALA A 2 0.08 -6.35 5.64
C ALA A 2 -1.24 -6.89 5.12
N SER A 3 -1.26 -8.19 4.83
CA SER A 3 -2.42 -8.90 4.31
C SER A 3 -2.57 -10.24 4.99
N LEU A 4 -3.83 -10.62 5.23
CA LEU A 4 -4.23 -11.96 5.64
C LEU A 4 -4.58 -12.73 4.37
N GLU A 5 -3.95 -13.88 4.17
CA GLU A 5 -4.20 -14.72 3.00
C GLU A 5 -5.43 -15.64 3.22
N GLU A 6 -5.69 -16.50 2.25
CA GLU A 6 -6.77 -17.48 2.33
C GLU A 6 -6.56 -18.42 3.52
N GLU A 7 -7.60 -18.59 4.34
CA GLU A 7 -7.53 -19.46 5.50
C GLU A 7 -7.82 -20.91 5.12
N PHE A 8 -7.26 -21.83 5.89
CA PHE A 8 -7.60 -23.24 5.77
C PHE A 8 -7.66 -23.88 7.15
N THR A 9 -8.38 -24.99 7.23
CA THR A 9 -8.66 -25.69 8.47
C THR A 9 -7.79 -26.93 8.58
N LEU A 10 -7.07 -27.09 9.70
CA LEU A 10 -6.23 -28.27 9.95
C LEU A 10 -7.00 -29.44 10.55
N SER A 11 -8.09 -29.18 11.27
CA SER A 11 -8.82 -30.21 12.01
C SER A 11 -10.32 -30.22 11.69
N SER A 12 -10.83 -31.37 11.22
CA SER A 12 -12.25 -31.73 11.32
C SER A 12 -12.56 -32.57 12.58
N ALA A 13 -11.54 -32.88 13.39
CA ALA A 13 -11.72 -33.58 14.65
C ALA A 13 -12.38 -32.65 15.67
N VAL A 14 -13.35 -33.18 16.42
CA VAL A 14 -14.08 -32.43 17.46
C VAL A 14 -13.09 -32.07 18.58
N LEU A 15 -12.44 -30.92 18.44
CA LEU A 15 -11.76 -30.27 19.55
C LEU A 15 -12.85 -29.94 20.59
N SER A 16 -12.54 -30.20 21.85
CA SER A 16 -13.51 -30.06 22.93
C SER A 16 -14.08 -28.63 22.91
N ALA A 17 -15.40 -28.49 22.74
CA ALA A 17 -16.01 -27.18 22.58
C ALA A 17 -15.87 -26.35 23.87
N GLY A 18 -15.20 -25.19 23.80
CA GLY A 18 -15.07 -24.24 24.90
C GLY A 18 -13.76 -23.46 24.87
N SER A 19 -13.65 -22.38 25.66
CA SER A 19 -12.41 -21.62 25.90
C SER A 19 -11.28 -22.47 26.50
N GLU A 20 -11.60 -23.68 26.94
CA GLU A 20 -10.68 -24.67 27.52
C GLU A 20 -10.35 -25.82 26.56
N GLY A 21 -10.72 -25.78 25.27
CA GLY A 21 -10.52 -26.94 24.39
C GLY A 21 -9.07 -27.19 24.00
N LEU A 22 -8.34 -26.14 23.61
CA LEU A 22 -6.98 -26.23 23.07
C LEU A 22 -5.99 -25.63 24.08
N LEU A 23 -4.95 -26.39 24.45
CA LEU A 23 -3.91 -25.91 25.37
C LEU A 23 -2.87 -25.05 24.65
N GLY A 24 -2.51 -25.43 23.43
CA GLY A 24 -1.53 -24.68 22.66
C GLY A 24 -1.13 -25.31 21.34
N VAL A 25 -0.53 -24.46 20.51
CA VAL A 25 0.19 -24.83 19.29
C VAL A 25 1.67 -24.50 19.51
N GLU A 26 2.56 -25.44 19.21
CA GLU A 26 4.01 -25.31 19.38
C GLU A 26 4.76 -25.83 18.15
N GLN A 27 5.93 -25.28 17.84
CA GLN A 27 6.71 -25.68 16.66
C GLN A 27 7.44 -27.03 16.89
N SER A 28 7.49 -27.87 15.86
CA SER A 28 8.29 -29.12 15.84
C SER A 28 9.72 -28.88 15.32
N SER A 29 10.56 -29.92 15.36
CA SER A 29 11.96 -29.88 14.88
C SER A 29 12.10 -29.57 13.38
N LYS A 30 11.06 -29.87 12.59
CA LYS A 30 11.03 -29.61 11.15
C LYS A 30 10.22 -28.36 10.84
N THR A 31 10.68 -27.60 9.85
CA THR A 31 9.91 -26.49 9.27
C THR A 31 8.55 -26.99 8.78
N ASP A 32 7.50 -26.19 8.97
CA ASP A 32 6.11 -26.50 8.58
C ASP A 32 5.44 -27.65 9.36
N GLN A 33 6.03 -28.09 10.47
CA GLN A 33 5.43 -29.07 11.38
C GLN A 33 5.10 -28.47 12.75
N PHE A 34 3.89 -28.72 13.24
CA PHE A 34 3.37 -28.11 14.46
C PHE A 34 2.68 -29.13 15.36
N LEU A 35 2.95 -29.04 16.66
CA LEU A 35 2.30 -29.81 17.70
C LEU A 35 1.07 -29.06 18.19
N VAL A 36 -0.08 -29.70 18.11
CA VAL A 36 -1.36 -29.20 18.59
C VAL A 36 -1.74 -30.03 19.81
N THR A 37 -1.87 -29.37 20.96
CA THR A 37 -2.19 -30.03 22.24
C THR A 37 -3.63 -29.69 22.62
N ASP A 38 -4.51 -30.68 22.58
CA ASP A 38 -5.90 -30.56 23.05
C ASP A 38 -5.98 -30.86 24.55
N ASN A 39 -6.79 -30.08 25.27
CA ASN A 39 -6.92 -30.10 26.74
C ASN A 39 -7.48 -31.41 27.30
N GLY A 40 -7.99 -32.30 26.44
CA GLY A 40 -8.55 -33.56 26.88
C GLY A 40 -7.49 -34.60 27.21
N ARG A 41 -6.62 -34.92 26.24
CA ARG A 41 -5.71 -36.08 26.30
C ARG A 41 -4.66 -36.15 25.19
N THR A 42 -4.77 -35.35 24.13
CA THR A 42 -4.15 -35.71 22.85
C THR A 42 -3.19 -34.63 22.35
N VAL A 43 -2.03 -35.09 21.91
CA VAL A 43 -1.05 -34.30 21.15
C VAL A 43 -1.09 -34.78 19.70
N ILE A 44 -1.24 -33.86 18.75
CA ILE A 44 -1.28 -34.17 17.32
C ILE A 44 -0.18 -33.38 16.62
N LEU A 45 0.66 -34.06 15.85
CA LEU A 45 1.64 -33.42 14.97
C LEU A 45 1.01 -33.20 13.59
N TYR A 46 0.93 -31.96 13.14
CA TYR A 46 0.44 -31.58 11.82
C TYR A 46 1.58 -31.15 10.91
N LYS A 47 1.45 -31.46 9.62
CA LYS A 47 2.16 -30.75 8.55
C LYS A 47 1.19 -29.76 7.91
N VAL A 48 1.49 -28.47 8.01
CA VAL A 48 0.54 -27.40 7.69
C VAL A 48 0.34 -27.26 6.19
N SER A 49 1.40 -27.33 5.39
CA SER A 49 1.29 -27.28 3.91
C SER A 49 0.43 -28.39 3.31
N ASP A 50 0.47 -29.60 3.89
CA ASP A 50 -0.31 -30.75 3.41
C ASP A 50 -1.69 -30.86 4.08
N GLN A 51 -1.97 -30.03 5.10
CA GLN A 51 -3.17 -30.08 5.94
C GLN A 51 -3.43 -31.47 6.55
N LYS A 52 -2.36 -32.20 6.90
CA LYS A 52 -2.44 -33.59 7.35
C LYS A 52 -1.83 -33.82 8.72
N PRO A 53 -2.50 -34.60 9.59
CA PRO A 53 -1.87 -35.12 10.81
C PRO A 53 -0.82 -36.18 10.42
N LEU A 54 0.38 -36.04 10.94
CA LEU A 54 1.48 -36.99 10.82
C LEU A 54 1.52 -38.00 11.97
N GLY A 55 1.05 -37.60 13.16
CA GLY A 55 1.03 -38.45 14.35
C GLY A 55 0.04 -37.94 15.37
N SER A 56 -0.50 -38.85 16.19
CA SER A 56 -1.43 -38.53 17.26
C SER A 56 -1.17 -39.43 18.46
N TRP A 57 -1.03 -38.81 19.62
CA TRP A 57 -0.62 -39.46 20.86
C TRP A 57 -1.54 -39.04 22.00
N SER A 58 -2.13 -40.01 22.69
CA SER A 58 -3.05 -39.76 23.79
C SER A 58 -2.57 -40.37 25.10
N VAL A 59 -2.77 -39.64 26.21
CA VAL A 59 -2.55 -40.17 27.57
C VAL A 59 -3.68 -41.13 27.98
N LYS A 60 -3.48 -41.93 29.04
CA LYS A 60 -4.52 -42.87 29.53
C LYS A 60 -5.81 -42.15 29.89
N GLN A 61 -6.90 -42.89 29.81
CA GLN A 61 -8.17 -42.45 30.38
C GLN A 61 -7.99 -42.11 31.87
N GLY A 62 -8.41 -40.90 32.24
CA GLY A 62 -8.27 -40.36 33.60
C GLY A 62 -7.03 -39.47 33.81
N GLN A 63 -6.07 -39.46 32.89
CA GLN A 63 -4.96 -38.51 32.88
C GLN A 63 -5.33 -37.28 32.06
N ILE A 64 -4.80 -36.12 32.43
CA ILE A 64 -5.05 -34.84 31.75
C ILE A 64 -3.71 -34.18 31.45
N ILE A 65 -3.52 -33.75 30.19
CA ILE A 65 -2.38 -32.93 29.81
C ILE A 65 -2.59 -31.53 30.40
N THR A 66 -1.60 -30.99 31.11
CA THR A 66 -1.77 -29.74 31.87
C THR A 66 -1.04 -28.55 31.27
N CYS A 67 -0.17 -28.75 30.29
CA CYS A 67 0.48 -27.70 29.53
C CYS A 67 0.78 -28.15 28.09
N PRO A 68 1.03 -27.21 27.15
CA PRO A 68 1.33 -27.55 25.75
C PRO A 68 2.54 -28.47 25.62
N ALA A 69 2.43 -29.47 24.74
CA ALA A 69 3.56 -30.30 24.37
C ALA A 69 4.55 -29.52 23.50
N VAL A 70 5.84 -29.71 23.75
CA VAL A 70 6.92 -29.01 23.03
C VAL A 70 7.89 -29.99 22.40
N CYS A 71 8.62 -29.54 21.38
CA CYS A 71 9.73 -30.29 20.81
C CYS A 71 11.04 -29.88 21.47
N ASN A 72 11.89 -30.84 21.84
CA ASN A 72 13.29 -30.61 22.08
C ASN A 72 14.01 -30.45 20.73
N PHE A 73 14.48 -29.25 20.41
CA PHE A 73 15.15 -28.99 19.13
C PHE A 73 16.55 -29.61 19.04
N GLN A 74 17.15 -30.02 20.17
CA GLN A 74 18.47 -30.66 20.20
C GLN A 74 18.38 -32.17 19.91
N THR A 75 17.38 -32.84 20.48
CA THR A 75 17.21 -34.31 20.33
C THR A 75 16.16 -34.69 19.28
N GLY A 76 15.24 -33.79 18.96
CA GLY A 76 14.08 -34.06 18.09
C GLY A 76 12.94 -34.80 18.78
N GLU A 77 13.04 -35.03 20.09
CA GLU A 77 12.01 -35.67 20.90
C GLU A 77 10.92 -34.67 21.34
N TYR A 78 9.75 -35.19 21.67
CA TYR A 78 8.60 -34.45 22.16
C TYR A 78 8.44 -34.63 23.65
N ILE A 79 7.99 -33.58 24.32
CA ILE A 79 7.88 -33.52 25.78
C ILE A 79 6.50 -33.00 26.15
N VAL A 80 5.86 -33.65 27.13
CA VAL A 80 4.56 -33.24 27.66
C VAL A 80 4.52 -33.48 29.15
N VAL A 81 3.75 -32.66 29.86
CA VAL A 81 3.42 -32.88 31.27
C VAL A 81 1.93 -33.17 31.41
N HIS A 82 1.63 -34.23 32.14
CA HIS A 82 0.28 -34.57 32.55
C HIS A 82 0.16 -34.60 34.08
N ASP A 83 -1.07 -34.37 34.56
CA ASP A 83 -1.41 -34.33 35.98
C ASP A 83 -0.50 -33.39 36.80
N ASN A 84 -0.11 -32.25 36.20
CA ASN A 84 0.75 -31.20 36.73
C ASN A 84 2.21 -31.59 37.08
N LYS A 85 2.56 -32.87 37.22
CA LYS A 85 3.87 -33.29 37.75
C LYS A 85 4.57 -34.38 36.92
N VAL A 86 3.86 -35.06 36.03
CA VAL A 86 4.39 -36.23 35.34
C VAL A 86 4.85 -35.83 33.95
N LEU A 87 6.17 -35.84 33.76
CA LEU A 87 6.82 -35.55 32.49
C LEU A 87 6.95 -36.84 31.66
N ARG A 88 6.64 -36.76 30.36
CA ARG A 88 6.90 -37.82 29.39
C ARG A 88 7.70 -37.31 28.21
N ILE A 89 8.58 -38.17 27.69
CA ILE A 89 9.42 -37.91 26.51
C ILE A 89 9.24 -39.04 25.51
N TRP A 90 8.97 -38.69 24.25
CA TRP A 90 8.75 -39.66 23.16
C TRP A 90 9.25 -39.12 21.83
N ASN A 91 9.29 -39.96 20.80
CA ASN A 91 9.64 -39.59 19.43
C ASN A 91 8.55 -40.02 18.43
N ASN A 92 8.79 -39.82 17.13
CA ASN A 92 7.82 -40.17 16.08
C ASN A 92 7.58 -41.68 15.91
N GLU A 93 8.49 -42.53 16.37
CA GLU A 93 8.40 -43.99 16.27
C GLU A 93 7.56 -44.60 17.41
N ASP A 94 7.40 -43.86 18.50
CA ASP A 94 6.61 -44.28 19.65
C ASP A 94 5.11 -44.25 19.34
N VAL A 95 4.46 -45.41 19.35
CA VAL A 95 3.02 -45.54 19.05
C VAL A 95 2.14 -45.22 20.26
N ASN A 96 2.64 -45.41 21.49
CA ASN A 96 1.84 -45.28 22.70
C ASN A 96 2.61 -44.56 23.81
N LEU A 97 2.09 -43.40 24.25
CA LEU A 97 2.68 -42.60 25.33
C LEU A 97 2.87 -43.37 26.63
N ASP A 98 2.11 -44.43 26.89
CA ASP A 98 2.20 -45.20 28.14
C ASP A 98 3.43 -46.04 28.32
N LYS A 99 4.14 -46.30 27.22
CA LYS A 99 5.35 -47.12 27.22
C LYS A 99 6.61 -46.27 27.11
N VAL A 100 6.45 -44.97 26.89
CA VAL A 100 7.57 -44.04 26.70
C VAL A 100 8.18 -43.66 28.04
N PHE A 101 9.29 -42.94 28.00
CA PHE A 101 9.96 -42.46 29.19
C PHE A 101 9.01 -41.62 30.06
N LYS A 102 9.07 -41.83 31.38
CA LYS A 102 8.25 -41.14 32.36
C LYS A 102 9.09 -40.75 33.58
N ALA A 103 9.00 -39.49 33.97
CA ALA A 103 9.56 -38.98 35.22
C ALA A 103 8.48 -38.24 36.01
N THR A 104 8.43 -38.43 37.33
CA THR A 104 7.57 -37.65 38.22
C THR A 104 8.42 -36.59 38.89
N LEU A 105 8.00 -35.33 38.79
CA LEU A 105 8.68 -34.18 39.37
C LEU A 105 8.20 -33.91 40.80
N SER A 106 9.02 -33.25 41.60
CA SER A 106 8.71 -32.92 43.00
C SER A 106 7.65 -31.81 43.15
N ALA A 107 7.59 -30.87 42.20
CA ALA A 107 6.69 -29.71 42.20
C ALA A 107 5.80 -29.64 40.95
N GLU A 108 4.75 -28.83 41.01
CA GLU A 108 3.81 -28.65 39.90
C GLU A 108 4.38 -27.75 38.81
N VAL A 109 4.31 -28.24 37.57
CA VAL A 109 4.74 -27.54 36.36
C VAL A 109 3.65 -26.58 35.92
N TYR A 110 4.05 -25.36 35.59
CA TYR A 110 3.21 -24.39 34.90
C TYR A 110 3.31 -24.58 33.39
N ARG A 111 4.52 -24.55 32.83
CA ARG A 111 4.74 -24.68 31.37
C ARG A 111 6.14 -25.21 31.05
N ILE A 112 6.25 -25.94 29.95
CA ILE A 112 7.54 -26.26 29.33
C ILE A 112 7.76 -25.28 28.18
N LEU A 113 8.94 -24.71 28.11
CA LEU A 113 9.32 -23.69 27.14
C LEU A 113 10.48 -24.21 26.31
N SER A 114 10.35 -24.15 24.99
CA SER A 114 11.38 -24.60 24.05
C SER A 114 11.61 -23.54 22.99
N VAL A 115 12.87 -23.32 22.63
CA VAL A 115 13.29 -22.46 21.53
C VAL A 115 14.47 -23.10 20.83
N GLN A 116 14.64 -22.81 19.54
CA GLN A 116 15.74 -23.37 18.76
C GLN A 116 17.11 -22.98 19.35
N GLY A 117 17.99 -23.97 19.44
CA GLY A 117 19.38 -23.77 19.88
C GLY A 117 19.62 -23.87 21.40
N THR A 118 18.59 -24.17 22.21
CA THR A 118 18.75 -24.39 23.67
C THR A 118 18.04 -25.65 24.13
N GLU A 119 18.41 -26.13 25.33
CA GLU A 119 17.63 -27.16 26.00
C GLU A 119 16.24 -26.61 26.39
N PRO A 120 15.20 -27.46 26.45
CA PRO A 120 13.90 -27.08 27.00
C PRO A 120 14.00 -26.70 28.48
N LEU A 121 13.21 -25.70 28.87
CA LEU A 121 13.11 -25.23 30.24
C LEU A 121 11.75 -25.57 30.83
N VAL A 122 11.74 -25.97 32.09
CA VAL A 122 10.52 -26.25 32.85
C VAL A 122 10.32 -25.13 33.86
N LEU A 123 9.22 -24.39 33.69
CA LEU A 123 8.75 -23.36 34.64
C LEU A 123 7.72 -23.99 35.56
N PHE A 124 7.97 -23.93 36.87
CA PHE A 124 7.06 -24.41 37.91
C PHE A 124 6.05 -23.34 38.30
N LYS A 125 4.90 -23.75 38.86
CA LYS A 125 3.83 -22.82 39.29
C LYS A 125 4.30 -21.78 40.31
N GLU A 126 5.29 -22.16 41.13
CA GLU A 126 5.93 -21.29 42.13
C GLU A 126 7.06 -20.41 41.57
N GLY A 127 7.20 -20.34 40.23
CA GLY A 127 8.13 -19.45 39.53
C GLY A 127 9.57 -19.95 39.36
N ALA A 128 9.94 -21.06 40.00
CA ALA A 128 11.25 -21.68 39.76
C ALA A 128 11.39 -22.22 38.34
N VAL A 129 12.63 -22.20 37.82
CA VAL A 129 12.93 -22.66 36.47
C VAL A 129 14.11 -23.61 36.49
N ARG A 130 14.02 -24.70 35.72
CA ARG A 130 15.08 -25.69 35.55
C ARG A 130 15.23 -26.11 34.10
N GLY A 131 16.47 -26.40 33.71
CA GLY A 131 16.77 -27.10 32.46
C GLY A 131 16.27 -28.54 32.52
N LEU A 132 15.82 -29.06 31.38
CA LEU A 132 15.31 -30.42 31.29
C LEU A 132 16.34 -31.46 31.72
N GLU A 133 17.60 -31.35 31.27
CA GLU A 133 18.63 -32.36 31.56
C GLU A 133 18.93 -32.45 33.06
N ALA A 134 18.98 -31.30 33.75
CA ALA A 134 19.15 -31.27 35.21
C ALA A 134 17.96 -31.90 35.95
N LEU A 135 16.73 -31.75 35.44
CA LEU A 135 15.54 -32.40 35.98
C LEU A 135 15.52 -33.91 35.71
N LEU A 136 16.00 -34.35 34.56
CA LEU A 136 16.06 -35.78 34.23
C LEU A 136 17.11 -36.51 35.07
N ALA A 137 18.23 -35.85 35.39
CA ALA A 137 19.25 -36.39 36.28
C ALA A 137 18.74 -36.54 37.74
N GLU A 138 17.97 -35.57 38.23
CA GLU A 138 17.38 -35.61 39.58
C GLU A 138 15.92 -35.10 39.60
N PRO A 139 14.93 -35.95 39.25
CA PRO A 139 13.52 -35.53 39.12
C PRO A 139 12.87 -35.11 40.44
N GLN A 140 13.36 -35.65 41.55
CA GLN A 140 12.86 -35.39 42.90
C GLN A 140 13.66 -34.30 43.63
N GLN A 141 14.47 -33.52 42.90
CA GLN A 141 15.21 -32.40 43.48
C GLN A 141 14.28 -31.39 44.15
N LYS A 142 14.78 -30.69 45.17
CA LYS A 142 14.02 -29.63 45.82
C LYS A 142 13.86 -28.44 44.86
N ILE A 143 12.62 -27.99 44.68
CA ILE A 143 12.27 -26.81 43.88
C ILE A 143 11.92 -25.68 44.86
N GLU A 144 12.60 -24.54 44.73
CA GLU A 144 12.34 -23.34 45.52
C GLU A 144 11.07 -22.60 45.09
N THR A 145 10.54 -21.81 46.01
CA THR A 145 9.46 -20.85 45.74
C THR A 145 10.09 -19.50 45.42
N VAL A 146 9.80 -18.97 44.24
CA VAL A 146 10.39 -17.73 43.71
C VAL A 146 9.40 -16.56 43.76
N ILE A 147 8.13 -16.83 43.50
CA ILE A 147 7.05 -15.85 43.58
C ILE A 147 6.45 -15.83 44.98
N SER A 148 5.76 -14.74 45.34
CA SER A 148 5.15 -14.63 46.67
C SER A 148 3.87 -15.46 46.80
N ASP A 149 3.49 -15.81 48.02
CA ASP A 149 2.21 -16.49 48.26
C ASP A 149 1.04 -15.67 47.67
N GLU A 150 0.07 -16.35 47.05
CA GLU A 150 -1.08 -15.78 46.30
C GLU A 150 -0.75 -15.12 44.95
N GLU A 151 0.52 -15.05 44.56
CA GLU A 151 0.95 -14.57 43.24
C GLU A 151 0.78 -15.67 42.19
N VAL A 152 0.09 -15.39 41.08
CA VAL A 152 -0.22 -16.40 40.05
C VAL A 152 0.38 -16.00 38.70
N ILE A 153 1.06 -16.93 38.03
CA ILE A 153 1.61 -16.72 36.68
C ILE A 153 0.46 -16.63 35.66
N LYS A 154 0.42 -15.53 34.90
CA LYS A 154 -0.60 -15.25 33.88
C LYS A 154 -0.09 -15.38 32.45
N TRP A 155 1.19 -15.11 32.22
CA TRP A 155 1.76 -15.13 30.88
C TRP A 155 3.25 -15.46 30.91
N THR A 156 3.76 -16.08 29.84
CA THR A 156 5.16 -16.49 29.72
C THR A 156 5.64 -16.36 28.28
N LYS A 157 6.92 -16.03 28.09
CA LYS A 157 7.57 -16.14 26.78
C LYS A 157 9.06 -16.34 26.90
N PHE A 158 9.61 -17.08 25.95
CA PHE A 158 11.02 -17.47 25.91
C PHE A 158 11.66 -17.05 24.60
N PHE A 159 12.78 -16.34 24.68
CA PHE A 159 13.47 -15.75 23.53
C PHE A 159 14.96 -16.04 23.55
N ILE A 160 15.60 -15.91 22.39
CA ILE A 160 17.05 -15.86 22.25
C ILE A 160 17.48 -14.43 21.93
N VAL A 161 18.27 -13.83 22.81
CA VAL A 161 18.83 -12.48 22.65
C VAL A 161 20.36 -12.59 22.59
N PHE A 162 20.98 -12.24 21.45
CA PHE A 162 22.44 -12.38 21.25
C PHE A 162 22.99 -13.77 21.62
N ARG A 163 22.29 -14.84 21.23
CA ARG A 163 22.63 -16.24 21.58
C ARG A 163 22.50 -16.57 23.08
N HIS A 164 21.85 -15.72 23.86
CA HIS A 164 21.53 -15.99 25.25
C HIS A 164 20.03 -16.23 25.44
N PRO A 165 19.63 -17.34 26.07
CA PRO A 165 18.24 -17.56 26.42
C PRO A 165 17.78 -16.57 27.49
N VAL A 166 16.63 -15.96 27.25
CA VAL A 166 15.96 -15.03 28.17
C VAL A 166 14.51 -15.48 28.32
N LEU A 167 14.13 -15.74 29.56
CA LEU A 167 12.76 -16.07 29.95
C LEU A 167 12.11 -14.85 30.60
N ILE A 168 10.91 -14.51 30.17
CA ILE A 168 10.04 -13.57 30.86
C ILE A 168 8.73 -14.25 31.24
N PHE A 169 8.25 -13.99 32.46
CA PHE A 169 6.91 -14.35 32.87
C PHE A 169 6.25 -13.25 33.67
N ILE A 170 4.94 -13.09 33.50
CA ILE A 170 4.12 -12.10 34.17
C ILE A 170 3.27 -12.79 35.21
N THR A 171 3.23 -12.22 36.41
CA THR A 171 2.39 -12.66 37.52
C THR A 171 1.38 -11.60 37.88
N GLU A 172 0.31 -12.02 38.55
CA GLU A 172 -0.71 -11.14 39.13
C GLU A 172 -0.88 -11.44 40.62
N LYS A 173 -0.97 -10.38 41.43
CA LYS A 173 -1.33 -10.45 42.85
C LYS A 173 -2.22 -9.27 43.22
N HIS A 174 -3.45 -9.54 43.64
CA HIS A 174 -4.44 -8.51 44.02
C HIS A 174 -4.59 -7.39 42.97
N GLY A 175 -4.64 -7.74 41.68
CA GLY A 175 -4.74 -6.79 40.56
C GLY A 175 -3.43 -6.09 40.18
N ASN A 176 -2.35 -6.25 40.95
CA ASN A 176 -1.03 -5.75 40.58
C ASN A 176 -0.28 -6.78 39.73
N TYR A 177 0.43 -6.31 38.71
CA TYR A 177 1.20 -7.18 37.82
C TYR A 177 2.70 -7.02 38.04
N PHE A 178 3.43 -8.14 37.99
CA PHE A 178 4.89 -8.14 38.08
C PHE A 178 5.49 -8.89 36.91
N ALA A 179 6.60 -8.37 36.38
CA ALA A 179 7.38 -9.05 35.36
C ALA A 179 8.65 -9.63 35.98
N TYR A 180 8.89 -10.91 35.72
CA TYR A 180 10.10 -11.61 36.10
C TYR A 180 10.91 -11.91 34.85
N VAL A 181 12.17 -11.45 34.83
CA VAL A 181 13.10 -11.68 33.72
C VAL A 181 14.27 -12.51 34.23
N GLN A 182 14.48 -13.67 33.62
CA GLN A 182 15.58 -14.57 33.95
C GLN A 182 16.54 -14.69 32.77
N MET A 183 17.80 -14.38 33.01
CA MET A 183 18.90 -14.63 32.09
C MET A 183 19.74 -15.82 32.58
N PHE A 184 19.86 -16.87 31.77
CA PHE A 184 20.51 -18.11 32.21
C PHE A 184 22.05 -18.03 32.19
N ASN A 185 22.63 -17.12 31.42
CA ASN A 185 24.08 -16.91 31.39
C ASN A 185 24.61 -16.28 32.69
N SER A 186 23.89 -15.30 33.24
CA SER A 186 24.24 -14.62 34.50
C SER A 186 23.57 -15.26 35.72
N ARG A 187 22.58 -16.14 35.50
CA ARG A 187 21.71 -16.73 36.55
C ARG A 187 21.02 -15.68 37.42
N VAL A 188 20.83 -14.48 36.88
CA VAL A 188 20.14 -13.39 37.56
C VAL A 188 18.66 -13.44 37.20
N LEU A 189 17.84 -13.40 38.24
CA LEU A 189 16.40 -13.18 38.14
C LEU A 189 16.11 -11.74 38.59
N SER A 190 15.38 -10.99 37.77
CA SER A 190 15.01 -9.60 38.06
C SER A 190 13.51 -9.47 38.12
N LYS A 191 13.02 -8.76 39.15
CA LYS A 191 11.59 -8.49 39.36
C LYS A 191 11.29 -7.02 39.09
N TYR A 192 10.26 -6.78 38.31
CA TYR A 192 9.75 -5.46 37.97
C TYR A 192 8.28 -5.34 38.34
N THR A 193 7.90 -4.24 38.95
CA THR A 193 6.48 -3.92 39.22
C THR A 193 5.93 -3.14 38.03
N LEU A 194 4.86 -3.65 37.40
CA LEU A 194 4.20 -2.99 36.28
C LEU A 194 3.15 -2.02 36.82
N LEU A 195 3.41 -0.72 36.68
CA LEU A 195 2.50 0.32 37.14
C LEU A 195 1.47 0.66 36.06
N PHE A 196 0.20 0.69 36.47
CA PHE A 196 -0.88 1.32 35.73
C PHE A 196 -0.59 2.82 35.62
N GLY A 197 -0.84 3.40 34.44
CA GLY A 197 -0.73 4.85 34.26
C GLY A 197 -1.86 5.59 34.98
N GLN A 198 -2.37 6.67 34.37
CA GLN A 198 -3.44 7.49 34.96
C GLN A 198 -4.80 6.78 35.19
N ASP A 199 -4.96 5.52 34.74
CA ASP A 199 -6.25 4.82 34.74
C ASP A 199 -6.20 3.53 35.58
N GLU A 200 -6.51 3.68 36.88
CA GLU A 200 -6.41 2.63 37.91
C GLU A 200 -7.46 1.50 37.78
N ASN A 201 -8.51 1.70 36.96
CA ASN A 201 -9.62 0.76 36.85
C ASN A 201 -9.52 -0.21 35.65
N SER A 202 -8.45 -0.13 34.87
CA SER A 202 -8.26 -0.98 33.69
C SER A 202 -7.63 -2.32 34.06
N VAL A 203 -8.25 -3.43 33.67
CA VAL A 203 -7.69 -4.79 33.84
C VAL A 203 -6.99 -5.20 32.54
N ILE A 204 -5.87 -5.91 32.65
CA ILE A 204 -5.16 -6.42 31.47
C ILE A 204 -5.82 -7.73 31.04
N GLU A 205 -6.22 -7.80 29.77
CA GLU A 205 -6.88 -8.96 29.18
C GLU A 205 -5.89 -9.90 28.48
N SER A 206 -4.86 -9.35 27.83
CA SER A 206 -3.87 -10.14 27.10
C SER A 206 -2.49 -9.49 27.12
N PHE A 207 -1.46 -10.32 27.09
CA PHE A 207 -0.07 -9.90 26.97
C PHE A 207 0.58 -10.46 25.71
N THR A 208 1.51 -9.71 25.16
CA THR A 208 2.51 -10.19 24.21
C THR A 208 3.80 -9.46 24.44
N ALA A 209 4.91 -10.03 23.97
CA ALA A 209 6.17 -9.30 23.98
C ALA A 209 6.97 -9.55 22.71
N SER A 210 7.72 -8.52 22.37
CA SER A 210 8.83 -8.55 21.44
C SER A 210 10.11 -8.18 22.18
N VAL A 211 11.26 -8.53 21.61
CA VAL A 211 12.54 -8.27 22.23
C VAL A 211 13.45 -7.55 21.25
N ASP A 212 14.01 -6.44 21.72
CA ASP A 212 15.13 -5.75 21.07
C ASP A 212 16.44 -6.08 21.81
N ARG A 213 17.57 -5.60 21.30
CA ARG A 213 18.91 -5.75 21.87
C ARG A 213 19.01 -5.31 23.33
N LYS A 214 18.22 -4.32 23.76
CA LYS A 214 18.32 -3.71 25.10
C LYS A 214 17.11 -3.95 25.99
N PHE A 215 15.92 -3.97 25.40
CA PHE A 215 14.66 -3.98 26.13
C PHE A 215 13.75 -5.08 25.59
N ILE A 216 12.97 -5.67 26.48
CA ILE A 216 11.77 -6.44 26.14
C ILE A 216 10.62 -5.42 26.08
N SER A 217 10.02 -5.27 24.91
CA SER A 217 8.79 -4.50 24.73
C SER A 217 7.61 -5.41 25.06
N LEU A 218 7.07 -5.25 26.27
CA LEU A 218 5.86 -5.94 26.72
C LEU A 218 4.66 -5.11 26.32
N MET A 219 3.82 -5.63 25.43
CA MET A 219 2.56 -5.01 25.04
C MET A 219 1.40 -5.69 25.77
N SER A 220 0.51 -4.89 26.34
CA SER A 220 -0.67 -5.36 27.05
C SER A 220 -1.94 -4.72 26.49
N LEU A 221 -2.94 -5.57 26.22
CA LEU A 221 -4.27 -5.14 25.85
C LEU A 221 -5.14 -5.06 27.11
N SER A 222 -5.76 -3.93 27.34
CA SER A 222 -6.58 -3.68 28.53
C SER A 222 -8.07 -3.59 28.20
N THR A 223 -8.93 -3.70 29.21
CA THR A 223 -10.40 -3.65 29.10
C THR A 223 -10.95 -2.34 28.53
N ASP A 224 -10.14 -1.29 28.50
CA ASP A 224 -10.45 -0.02 27.83
C ASP A 224 -10.31 -0.11 26.30
N GLY A 225 -9.93 -1.27 25.77
CA GLY A 225 -9.68 -1.50 24.35
C GLY A 225 -8.36 -0.91 23.86
N CYS A 226 -7.50 -0.40 24.75
CA CYS A 226 -6.23 0.21 24.41
C CYS A 226 -5.07 -0.78 24.59
N ILE A 227 -4.03 -0.59 23.77
CA ILE A 227 -2.77 -1.31 23.86
C ILE A 227 -1.74 -0.41 24.50
N TYR A 228 -1.15 -0.91 25.57
CA TYR A 228 -0.06 -0.26 26.29
C TYR A 228 1.25 -0.99 26.02
N GLU A 229 2.35 -0.26 26.03
CA GLU A 229 3.71 -0.79 25.94
C GLU A 229 4.45 -0.52 27.25
N THR A 230 5.20 -1.50 27.73
CA THR A 230 6.14 -1.34 28.84
C THR A 230 7.51 -1.85 28.41
N LEU A 231 8.52 -0.99 28.53
CA LEU A 231 9.89 -1.32 28.19
C LEU A 231 10.61 -1.89 29.41
N ILE A 232 10.91 -3.20 29.37
CA ILE A 232 11.57 -3.92 30.45
C ILE A 232 13.06 -4.10 30.09
N PRO A 233 14.00 -3.55 30.88
CA PRO A 233 15.42 -3.71 30.58
C PRO A 233 15.84 -5.17 30.76
N ILE A 234 16.55 -5.74 29.78
CA ILE A 234 17.05 -7.13 29.85
C ILE A 234 18.15 -7.26 30.91
N ARG A 235 18.94 -6.20 31.10
CA ARG A 235 19.96 -6.10 32.14
C ARG A 235 19.53 -5.01 33.12
N PRO A 236 19.14 -5.35 34.35
CA PRO A 236 18.84 -4.33 35.36
C PRO A 236 20.10 -3.54 35.71
N THR A 237 19.93 -2.27 36.07
CA THR A 237 20.99 -1.47 36.69
C THR A 237 21.33 -1.98 38.10
N ASP A 238 20.33 -2.47 38.83
CA ASP A 238 20.45 -3.09 40.16
C ASP A 238 19.48 -4.30 40.23
N PRO A 239 19.97 -5.54 40.23
CA PRO A 239 19.13 -6.75 40.16
C PRO A 239 18.42 -7.09 41.48
N GLU A 240 18.89 -6.56 42.62
CA GLU A 240 18.31 -6.89 43.94
C GLU A 240 17.15 -5.95 44.32
N LYS A 241 17.06 -4.78 43.68
CA LYS A 241 15.95 -3.85 43.88
C LYS A 241 14.82 -4.08 42.89
N ASN A 242 13.61 -4.23 43.42
CA ASN A 242 12.39 -4.17 42.63
C ASN A 242 12.27 -2.79 41.98
N GLN A 243 12.32 -2.76 40.65
CA GLN A 243 12.16 -1.53 39.87
C GLN A 243 10.70 -1.40 39.43
N SER A 244 10.14 -0.20 39.54
CA SER A 244 8.82 0.10 38.97
C SER A 244 8.96 0.55 37.53
N LEU A 245 8.13 -0.01 36.66
CA LEU A 245 8.07 0.33 35.24
C LEU A 245 6.69 0.90 34.93
N VAL A 246 6.65 2.01 34.21
CA VAL A 246 5.42 2.69 33.83
C VAL A 246 5.04 2.27 32.42
N ARG A 247 3.77 1.91 32.23
CA ARG A 247 3.21 1.63 30.92
C ARG A 247 2.95 2.93 30.13
N SER A 248 3.29 2.96 28.86
CA SER A 248 2.94 4.02 27.92
C SER A 248 1.84 3.55 26.97
N LEU A 249 0.91 4.44 26.64
CA LEU A 249 -0.14 4.13 25.66
C LEU A 249 0.47 4.03 24.26
N LEU A 250 0.34 2.87 23.63
CA LEU A 250 0.83 2.62 22.27
C LEU A 250 -0.26 2.84 21.22
N PHE A 251 -1.47 2.35 21.49
CA PHE A 251 -2.58 2.37 20.54
C PHE A 251 -3.93 2.49 21.25
N LYS A 252 -4.84 3.34 20.75
CA LYS A 252 -6.18 3.52 21.34
C LYS A 252 -7.26 2.72 20.62
N ALA A 253 -8.24 2.22 21.38
CA ALA A 253 -9.55 1.77 20.90
C ALA A 253 -9.51 0.69 19.80
N VAL A 254 -8.70 -0.35 20.01
CA VAL A 254 -8.53 -1.48 19.09
C VAL A 254 -9.72 -2.45 19.15
N VAL A 255 -10.26 -2.67 20.37
CA VAL A 255 -11.30 -3.65 20.66
C VAL A 255 -12.36 -3.04 21.56
N SER A 256 -13.61 -3.47 21.42
CA SER A 256 -14.71 -3.11 22.32
C SER A 256 -14.60 -3.89 23.63
N GLY A 257 -14.57 -3.20 24.77
CA GLY A 257 -14.43 -3.80 26.12
C GLY A 257 -15.61 -4.65 26.62
N ASN A 258 -16.49 -5.13 25.71
CA ASN A 258 -17.71 -5.87 26.03
C ASN A 258 -17.74 -7.25 25.35
N THR A 259 -16.59 -7.87 25.09
CA THR A 259 -16.49 -9.16 24.42
C THR A 259 -16.82 -10.31 25.37
N ARG A 260 -17.82 -11.13 25.01
CA ARG A 260 -18.16 -12.38 25.73
C ARG A 260 -17.11 -13.49 25.56
N HIS A 261 -16.19 -13.31 24.61
CA HIS A 261 -15.15 -14.25 24.23
C HIS A 261 -13.78 -13.58 24.43
N GLY A 262 -12.75 -14.38 24.74
CA GLY A 262 -11.43 -13.85 25.10
C GLY A 262 -10.81 -13.00 23.99
N VAL A 263 -9.97 -12.05 24.37
CA VAL A 263 -9.25 -11.16 23.45
C VAL A 263 -7.78 -11.55 23.45
N ALA A 264 -7.15 -11.59 22.27
CA ALA A 264 -5.72 -11.90 22.16
C ALA A 264 -4.99 -10.85 21.34
N VAL A 265 -3.76 -10.56 21.76
CA VAL A 265 -2.83 -9.73 21.00
C VAL A 265 -1.53 -10.49 20.77
N THR A 266 -0.97 -10.41 19.56
CA THR A 266 0.35 -10.95 19.25
C THR A 266 1.16 -9.98 18.40
N VAL A 267 2.49 -9.99 18.57
CA VAL A 267 3.40 -9.18 17.75
C VAL A 267 3.81 -10.00 16.54
N LEU A 268 3.56 -9.46 15.34
CA LEU A 268 3.89 -10.14 14.07
C LEU A 268 5.30 -9.79 13.62
N ASP A 269 5.68 -8.52 13.73
CA ASP A 269 7.01 -8.01 13.43
C ASP A 269 7.31 -6.73 14.25
N GLN A 270 8.27 -5.90 13.82
CA GLN A 270 8.65 -4.67 14.53
C GLN A 270 7.56 -3.58 14.50
N ASP A 271 6.71 -3.57 13.49
CA ASP A 271 5.75 -2.50 13.21
C ASP A 271 4.28 -2.97 13.17
N HIS A 272 4.03 -4.28 13.25
CA HIS A 272 2.72 -4.88 13.10
C HIS A 272 2.34 -5.78 14.27
N ILE A 273 1.08 -5.67 14.67
CA ILE A 273 0.44 -6.53 15.66
C ILE A 273 -0.83 -7.13 15.08
N ALA A 274 -1.15 -8.36 15.49
CA ALA A 274 -2.45 -8.97 15.25
C ALA A 274 -3.27 -8.95 16.54
N VAL A 275 -4.53 -8.57 16.40
CA VAL A 275 -5.48 -8.44 17.50
C VAL A 275 -6.75 -9.19 17.14
N LEU A 276 -7.06 -10.19 17.96
CA LEU A 276 -8.27 -11.00 17.89
C LEU A 276 -9.27 -10.46 18.91
N GLY A 277 -10.38 -9.92 18.45
CA GLY A 277 -11.42 -9.34 19.30
C GLY A 277 -12.54 -8.68 18.50
N SER A 278 -13.58 -8.20 19.17
CA SER A 278 -14.66 -7.45 18.53
C SER A 278 -14.26 -5.98 18.36
N PRO A 279 -14.18 -5.41 17.15
CA PRO A 279 -13.94 -3.98 16.96
C PRO A 279 -14.99 -3.13 17.66
N LEU A 280 -14.64 -1.88 18.01
CA LEU A 280 -15.60 -0.92 18.57
C LEU A 280 -16.87 -0.75 17.71
N ALA A 281 -16.75 -0.89 16.39
CA ALA A 281 -17.83 -0.64 15.42
C ALA A 281 -18.57 -1.90 14.95
N ALA A 282 -18.10 -3.11 15.31
CA ALA A 282 -18.65 -4.36 14.80
C ALA A 282 -19.15 -5.24 15.96
N SER A 283 -20.28 -5.93 15.73
CA SER A 283 -20.87 -6.87 16.70
C SER A 283 -20.25 -8.27 16.64
N LYS A 284 -19.34 -8.52 15.69
CA LYS A 284 -18.71 -9.81 15.46
C LYS A 284 -17.22 -9.74 15.79
N GLU A 285 -16.68 -10.85 16.26
CA GLU A 285 -15.24 -11.03 16.40
C GLU A 285 -14.52 -10.89 15.06
N CYS A 286 -13.34 -10.29 15.11
CA CYS A 286 -12.47 -10.17 13.95
C CYS A 286 -11.02 -10.47 14.34
N LEU A 287 -10.26 -10.94 13.37
CA LEU A 287 -8.80 -10.89 13.41
C LEU A 287 -8.36 -9.67 12.62
N SER A 288 -7.72 -8.73 13.30
CA SER A 288 -7.28 -7.45 12.73
C SER A 288 -5.76 -7.31 12.83
N VAL A 289 -5.13 -6.83 11.76
CA VAL A 289 -3.69 -6.53 11.73
C VAL A 289 -3.52 -5.01 11.70
N TRP A 290 -2.81 -4.51 12.69
CA TRP A 290 -2.58 -3.09 12.91
C TRP A 290 -1.12 -2.76 12.74
N ASN A 291 -0.85 -1.61 12.14
CA ASN A 291 0.46 -1.00 12.12
C ASN A 291 0.63 -0.07 13.31
N ILE A 292 1.51 -0.41 14.23
CA ILE A 292 1.75 0.37 15.46
C ILE A 292 2.54 1.66 15.17
N LYS A 293 3.37 1.68 14.13
CA LYS A 293 4.20 2.85 13.77
C LYS A 293 3.38 4.02 13.25
N PHE A 294 2.40 3.75 12.39
CA PHE A 294 1.51 4.75 11.79
C PHE A 294 0.12 4.78 12.43
N GLN A 295 -0.13 3.92 13.42
CA GLN A 295 -1.40 3.76 14.09
C GLN A 295 -2.60 3.48 13.15
N THR A 296 -2.39 2.61 12.16
CA THR A 296 -3.39 2.34 11.10
C THR A 296 -3.82 0.88 11.07
N LEU A 297 -5.12 0.64 10.86
CA LEU A 297 -5.63 -0.69 10.53
C LEU A 297 -5.23 -1.04 9.10
N GLN A 298 -4.54 -2.17 8.90
CA GLN A 298 -4.12 -2.60 7.57
C GLN A 298 -5.07 -3.61 6.96
N THR A 299 -5.51 -4.59 7.74
CA THR A 299 -6.49 -5.58 7.30
C THR A 299 -7.29 -6.12 8.47
N SER A 300 -8.52 -6.56 8.20
CA SER A 300 -9.41 -7.17 9.19
C SER A 300 -10.23 -8.27 8.54
N LYS A 301 -10.42 -9.38 9.26
CA LYS A 301 -11.21 -10.53 8.83
C LYS A 301 -12.28 -10.83 9.85
N GLU A 302 -13.54 -10.83 9.44
CA GLU A 302 -14.66 -11.22 10.29
C GLU A 302 -14.68 -12.72 10.57
N LEU A 303 -14.96 -13.09 11.82
CA LEU A 303 -14.98 -14.45 12.32
C LEU A 303 -16.37 -14.79 12.88
N PRO A 304 -17.35 -15.13 12.02
CA PRO A 304 -18.75 -15.22 12.42
C PRO A 304 -19.07 -16.39 13.36
N GLN A 305 -18.23 -17.43 13.40
CA GLN A 305 -18.44 -18.63 14.22
C GLN A 305 -17.89 -18.49 15.66
N GLY A 306 -17.33 -17.32 16.01
CA GLY A 306 -16.68 -17.07 17.30
C GLY A 306 -15.35 -17.81 17.45
N THR A 307 -14.57 -17.42 18.46
CA THR A 307 -13.24 -17.98 18.74
C THR A 307 -13.03 -18.33 20.20
N SER A 308 -11.94 -19.04 20.50
CA SER A 308 -11.51 -19.31 21.88
C SER A 308 -10.86 -18.12 22.58
N GLY A 309 -10.60 -17.02 21.85
CA GLY A 309 -9.82 -15.90 22.37
C GLY A 309 -8.33 -16.19 22.54
N GLN A 310 -7.81 -17.22 21.88
CA GLN A 310 -6.40 -17.57 21.85
C GLN A 310 -5.86 -17.48 20.43
N LEU A 311 -4.66 -16.92 20.30
CA LEU A 311 -3.98 -16.72 19.02
C LEU A 311 -2.51 -17.13 19.17
N TRP A 312 -2.05 -18.05 18.33
CA TRP A 312 -0.64 -18.43 18.23
C TRP A 312 -0.08 -17.97 16.89
N TYR A 313 1.23 -17.72 16.86
CA TYR A 313 1.92 -17.33 15.63
C TYR A 313 3.25 -18.07 15.52
N TYR A 314 3.54 -18.59 14.33
CA TYR A 314 4.83 -19.20 14.03
C TYR A 314 5.16 -19.02 12.55
N GLY A 315 6.34 -18.46 12.27
CA GLY A 315 6.69 -18.08 10.91
C GLY A 315 5.68 -17.08 10.36
N GLU A 316 5.15 -17.37 9.17
CA GLU A 316 4.16 -16.53 8.47
C GLU A 316 2.72 -17.03 8.68
N ASN A 317 2.46 -17.83 9.73
CA ASN A 317 1.16 -18.43 9.98
C ASN A 317 0.60 -18.04 11.35
N LEU A 318 -0.68 -17.64 11.36
CA LEU A 318 -1.49 -17.46 12.56
C LEU A 318 -2.38 -18.68 12.76
N PHE A 319 -2.46 -19.15 14.01
CA PHE A 319 -3.27 -20.29 14.41
C PHE A 319 -4.31 -19.81 15.43
N MET A 320 -5.55 -20.21 15.24
CA MET A 320 -6.65 -19.89 16.16
C MET A 320 -7.75 -20.93 16.09
N LEU A 321 -8.51 -21.07 17.17
CA LEU A 321 -9.72 -21.88 17.16
C LEU A 321 -10.88 -21.03 16.61
N HIS A 322 -11.43 -21.42 15.48
CA HIS A 322 -12.63 -20.81 14.88
C HIS A 322 -13.79 -21.80 14.97
N GLY A 323 -14.79 -21.49 15.78
CA GLY A 323 -15.85 -22.43 16.12
C GLY A 323 -15.30 -23.67 16.84
N ARG A 324 -15.22 -24.80 16.13
CA ARG A 324 -14.71 -26.09 16.65
C ARG A 324 -13.44 -26.57 15.96
N SER A 325 -12.90 -25.76 15.05
CA SER A 325 -11.84 -26.18 14.16
C SER A 325 -10.61 -25.30 14.35
N LEU A 326 -9.43 -25.90 14.28
CA LEU A 326 -8.18 -25.17 14.23
C LEU A 326 -8.00 -24.60 12.83
N THR A 327 -8.02 -23.27 12.73
CA THR A 327 -7.84 -22.53 11.48
C THR A 327 -6.45 -21.94 11.45
N VAL A 328 -5.82 -22.02 10.27
CA VAL A 328 -4.54 -21.40 9.95
C VAL A 328 -4.79 -20.27 8.96
N ILE A 329 -4.24 -19.11 9.27
CA ILE A 329 -4.32 -17.92 8.43
C ILE A 329 -2.88 -17.47 8.15
N PRO A 330 -2.37 -17.72 6.94
CA PRO A 330 -1.09 -17.16 6.53
C PRO A 330 -1.19 -15.63 6.47
N TYR A 331 -0.10 -14.96 6.79
CA TYR A 331 -0.04 -13.51 6.73
C TYR A 331 1.27 -13.04 6.13
N LYS A 332 1.21 -11.90 5.44
CA LYS A 332 2.39 -11.20 4.93
C LYS A 332 2.44 -9.83 5.56
N CYS A 333 3.60 -9.46 6.11
CA CYS A 333 3.88 -8.12 6.61
C CYS A 333 4.98 -7.49 5.75
N GLU A 334 4.62 -6.44 5.00
CA GLU A 334 5.62 -5.63 4.29
C GLU A 334 6.20 -4.57 5.22
N VAL A 335 7.42 -4.10 4.93
CA VAL A 335 8.04 -3.00 5.66
C VAL A 335 7.13 -1.77 5.66
N SER A 336 6.87 -1.22 6.84
CA SER A 336 5.99 -0.08 7.00
C SER A 336 6.56 1.17 6.34
N SER A 337 5.86 1.69 5.34
CA SER A 337 6.15 2.98 4.71
C SER A 337 4.97 3.94 4.81
N LEU A 338 5.23 5.24 4.81
CA LEU A 338 4.16 6.24 4.78
C LEU A 338 3.29 6.07 3.52
N ALA A 339 3.91 5.72 2.38
CA ALA A 339 3.18 5.41 1.15
C ALA A 339 2.21 4.23 1.33
N SER A 340 2.61 3.18 2.05
CA SER A 340 1.73 2.05 2.36
C SER A 340 0.58 2.44 3.30
N ALA A 341 0.86 3.24 4.34
CA ALA A 341 -0.15 3.70 5.28
C ALA A 341 -1.18 4.64 4.63
N LEU A 342 -0.75 5.47 3.66
CA LEU A 342 -1.63 6.37 2.92
C LEU A 342 -2.34 5.70 1.72
N GLY A 343 -2.15 4.39 1.51
CA GLY A 343 -2.72 3.67 0.34
C GLY A 343 -2.15 4.14 -1.01
N LYS A 344 -0.98 4.78 -1.02
CA LYS A 344 -0.29 5.31 -2.21
C LYS A 344 0.79 4.37 -2.74
N LEU A 345 1.08 3.27 -2.03
CA LEU A 345 2.04 2.27 -2.48
C LEU A 345 1.47 1.50 -3.68
N LYS A 346 1.88 1.89 -4.89
CA LYS A 346 1.58 1.15 -6.11
C LYS A 346 2.18 -0.25 -5.98
N HIS A 347 1.32 -1.27 -5.90
CA HIS A 347 1.76 -2.64 -6.05
C HIS A 347 2.18 -2.78 -7.52
N SER A 348 3.43 -3.14 -7.77
CA SER A 348 3.84 -3.62 -9.08
C SER A 348 3.01 -4.87 -9.34
N GLN A 349 1.91 -4.73 -10.09
CA GLN A 349 1.18 -5.89 -10.58
C GLN A 349 2.17 -6.71 -11.41
N ASP A 350 2.21 -8.01 -11.11
CA ASP A 350 2.94 -9.00 -11.90
C ASP A 350 2.49 -8.85 -13.37
N PRO A 351 3.38 -8.88 -14.39
CA PRO A 351 3.04 -8.55 -15.78
C PRO A 351 1.99 -9.44 -16.48
N GLY A 352 1.36 -10.37 -15.77
CA GLY A 352 0.46 -11.38 -16.31
C GLY A 352 -1.04 -11.17 -16.08
N THR A 353 -1.48 -10.16 -15.30
CA THR A 353 -2.90 -9.98 -15.02
C THR A 353 -3.48 -8.82 -15.82
N HIS A 354 -4.01 -9.11 -17.01
CA HIS A 354 -4.87 -8.16 -17.73
C HIS A 354 -6.16 -7.94 -16.91
N VAL A 355 -6.15 -6.91 -16.06
CA VAL A 355 -7.38 -6.40 -15.46
C VAL A 355 -8.15 -5.71 -16.57
N VAL A 356 -9.21 -6.35 -17.06
CA VAL A 356 -10.20 -5.71 -17.92
C VAL A 356 -10.84 -4.58 -17.10
N PRO A 357 -10.79 -3.32 -17.53
CA PRO A 357 -11.47 -2.25 -16.82
C PRO A 357 -12.97 -2.49 -16.95
N HIS A 358 -13.63 -2.82 -15.84
CA HIS A 358 -15.08 -2.75 -15.76
C HIS A 358 -15.49 -1.29 -15.73
N PHE A 359 -15.88 -0.77 -16.90
CA PHE A 359 -16.54 0.53 -16.98
C PHE A 359 -17.93 0.40 -16.35
N VAL A 360 -18.24 1.27 -15.39
CA VAL A 360 -19.59 1.40 -14.85
C VAL A 360 -20.38 2.28 -15.81
N ASN A 361 -21.29 1.65 -16.57
CA ASN A 361 -22.23 2.36 -17.42
C ASN A 361 -23.42 2.83 -16.58
N TRP A 362 -23.49 4.13 -16.29
CA TRP A 362 -24.55 4.75 -15.50
C TRP A 362 -25.90 4.86 -16.24
N GLU A 363 -25.96 4.52 -17.54
CA GLU A 363 -27.19 4.65 -18.34
C GLU A 363 -27.94 3.32 -18.53
N THR A 364 -27.39 2.21 -18.04
CA THR A 364 -28.10 0.92 -17.96
C THR A 364 -28.68 0.71 -16.57
N PRO A 365 -30.00 0.47 -16.41
CA PRO A 365 -30.53 0.01 -15.13
C PRO A 365 -30.01 -1.41 -14.90
N GLN A 366 -28.91 -1.52 -14.15
CA GLN A 366 -28.28 -2.79 -13.85
C GLN A 366 -29.11 -3.50 -12.77
N GLU A 367 -29.75 -4.63 -13.13
CA GLU A 367 -30.28 -5.58 -12.15
C GLU A 367 -29.11 -6.04 -11.26
N CYS A 368 -29.14 -5.61 -10.01
CA CYS A 368 -28.19 -6.02 -9.00
C CYS A 368 -28.38 -7.52 -8.70
N GLY A 369 -27.47 -8.35 -9.18
CA GLY A 369 -27.41 -9.77 -8.87
C GLY A 369 -26.88 -10.01 -7.46
N LEU A 370 -27.77 -9.98 -6.47
CA LEU A 370 -27.55 -10.67 -5.19
C LEU A 370 -28.54 -11.84 -5.13
N GLY A 371 -27.99 -13.05 -5.01
CA GLY A 371 -28.77 -14.26 -4.86
C GLY A 371 -29.64 -14.20 -3.59
N ALA A 372 -30.95 -14.11 -3.78
CA ALA A 372 -31.95 -14.46 -2.80
C ALA A 372 -33.01 -15.31 -3.51
N GLN A 373 -33.22 -16.52 -3.01
CA GLN A 373 -34.21 -17.45 -3.53
C GLN A 373 -35.65 -16.95 -3.31
N ASN A 374 -36.48 -17.22 -4.31
CA ASN A 374 -37.93 -17.45 -4.26
C ASN A 374 -38.84 -16.33 -3.71
N SER A 375 -39.47 -15.59 -4.63
CA SER A 375 -40.94 -15.41 -4.62
C SER A 375 -41.44 -14.94 -5.99
N GLU A 376 -42.58 -15.47 -6.40
CA GLU A 376 -43.25 -15.24 -7.69
C GLU A 376 -43.91 -13.85 -7.77
N GLN A 377 -44.11 -13.39 -9.04
CA GLN A 377 -44.97 -12.28 -9.51
C GLN A 377 -44.51 -10.85 -9.14
N SER A 378 -44.40 -9.89 -10.06
CA SER A 378 -45.38 -9.50 -11.08
C SER A 378 -44.71 -8.61 -12.14
N ARG A 379 -44.83 -8.98 -13.43
CA ARG A 379 -44.43 -8.16 -14.58
C ARG A 379 -45.46 -7.04 -14.79
N ARG A 380 -45.06 -5.77 -14.63
CA ARG A 380 -45.80 -4.63 -15.22
C ARG A 380 -45.10 -4.15 -16.49
N ILE A 381 -45.83 -4.36 -17.58
CA ILE A 381 -45.53 -3.99 -18.95
C ILE A 381 -45.62 -2.46 -19.10
N LEU A 382 -44.55 -1.81 -19.58
CA LEU A 382 -44.62 -0.47 -20.17
C LEU A 382 -44.32 -0.59 -21.67
N ARG A 383 -45.40 -0.48 -22.45
CA ARG A 383 -45.41 -0.54 -23.91
C ARG A 383 -44.71 0.70 -24.49
N ARG A 384 -43.59 0.52 -25.19
CA ARG A 384 -43.15 1.47 -26.23
C ARG A 384 -43.30 0.80 -27.59
N ARG A 385 -44.18 1.37 -28.42
CA ARG A 385 -44.46 0.94 -29.80
C ARG A 385 -43.15 0.91 -30.60
N LYS A 386 -42.72 -0.28 -31.01
CA LYS A 386 -41.68 -0.48 -32.02
C LYS A 386 -42.38 -0.50 -33.37
N ILE A 387 -42.13 0.50 -34.20
CA ILE A 387 -42.43 0.43 -35.63
C ILE A 387 -41.28 -0.37 -36.23
N GLU A 388 -41.53 -1.66 -36.51
CA GLU A 388 -40.63 -2.49 -37.30
C GLU A 388 -40.89 -2.19 -38.79
N VAL A 389 -39.94 -1.49 -39.40
CA VAL A 389 -39.72 -1.56 -40.85
C VAL A 389 -38.52 -2.46 -41.06
N SER A 390 -38.74 -3.53 -41.83
CA SER A 390 -37.75 -4.54 -42.19
C SER A 390 -36.62 -3.94 -43.03
N LEU A 391 -35.41 -3.91 -42.48
CA LEU A 391 -34.16 -3.85 -43.24
C LEU A 391 -33.19 -4.88 -42.65
N GLN A 392 -32.48 -5.57 -43.53
CA GLN A 392 -31.51 -6.64 -43.26
C GLN A 392 -30.45 -6.22 -42.21
N PRO A 393 -29.80 -7.16 -41.49
CA PRO A 393 -28.75 -6.81 -40.54
C PRO A 393 -27.48 -6.40 -41.31
N GLU A 394 -27.33 -5.11 -41.58
CA GLU A 394 -26.06 -4.55 -42.04
C GLU A 394 -25.02 -4.66 -40.92
N VAL A 395 -23.81 -5.11 -41.28
CA VAL A 395 -22.65 -5.10 -40.38
C VAL A 395 -22.46 -3.68 -39.84
N PRO A 396 -22.18 -3.49 -38.53
CA PRO A 396 -21.97 -2.16 -37.98
C PRO A 396 -20.93 -1.38 -38.81
N PRO A 397 -21.22 -0.12 -39.21
CA PRO A 397 -20.33 0.69 -40.03
C PRO A 397 -18.89 0.78 -39.49
N SER A 398 -18.73 0.71 -38.16
CA SER A 398 -17.44 0.68 -37.47
C SER A 398 -16.59 -0.55 -37.78
N LYS A 399 -17.20 -1.75 -37.82
CA LYS A 399 -16.50 -3.00 -38.16
C LYS A 399 -16.10 -3.05 -39.63
N GLN A 400 -16.91 -2.44 -40.48
CA GLN A 400 -16.61 -2.31 -41.91
C GLN A 400 -15.41 -1.36 -42.12
N LEU A 401 -15.40 -0.19 -41.46
CA LEU A 401 -14.30 0.79 -41.54
C LEU A 401 -12.95 0.20 -41.09
N LEU A 402 -12.90 -0.52 -39.97
CA LEU A 402 -11.68 -1.17 -39.49
C LEU A 402 -11.15 -2.24 -40.45
N SER A 403 -12.06 -2.98 -41.11
CA SER A 403 -11.66 -3.99 -42.11
C SER A 403 -11.12 -3.37 -43.41
N THR A 404 -11.67 -2.22 -43.82
CA THR A 404 -11.22 -1.42 -44.97
C THR A 404 -9.82 -0.85 -44.74
N ILE A 405 -9.53 -0.38 -43.53
CA ILE A 405 -8.22 0.19 -43.15
C ILE A 405 -7.07 -0.81 -43.38
N MET A 406 -7.30 -2.10 -43.21
CA MET A 406 -6.26 -3.13 -43.31
C MET A 406 -5.92 -3.53 -44.76
N LYS A 407 -6.74 -3.21 -45.75
CA LYS A 407 -6.61 -3.78 -47.10
C LYS A 407 -6.72 -2.77 -48.24
N ASP A 408 -7.36 -1.63 -48.03
CA ASP A 408 -7.69 -0.72 -49.13
C ASP A 408 -6.69 0.43 -49.33
N SER A 409 -6.85 1.17 -50.43
CA SER A 409 -6.05 2.36 -50.74
C SER A 409 -6.43 3.57 -49.87
N GLU A 410 -5.48 4.49 -49.65
CA GLU A 410 -5.69 5.72 -48.87
C GLU A 410 -6.94 6.51 -49.31
N LYS A 411 -7.14 6.68 -50.63
CA LYS A 411 -8.30 7.40 -51.18
C LYS A 411 -9.63 6.72 -50.86
N HIS A 412 -9.64 5.39 -50.79
CA HIS A 412 -10.85 4.64 -50.46
C HIS A 412 -11.16 4.75 -48.96
N ILE A 413 -10.13 4.65 -48.13
CA ILE A 413 -10.23 4.84 -46.67
C ILE A 413 -10.76 6.24 -46.35
N GLU A 414 -10.29 7.29 -47.03
CA GLU A 414 -10.75 8.65 -46.81
C GLU A 414 -12.25 8.84 -47.13
N VAL A 415 -12.74 8.22 -48.19
CA VAL A 415 -14.16 8.28 -48.57
C VAL A 415 -15.04 7.57 -47.53
N GLU A 416 -14.64 6.39 -47.07
CA GLU A 416 -15.39 5.65 -46.04
C GLU A 416 -15.34 6.36 -44.68
N LEU A 417 -14.21 6.98 -44.33
CA LEU A 417 -14.10 7.79 -43.12
C LEU A 417 -15.06 8.99 -43.15
N ARG A 418 -15.16 9.72 -44.27
CA ARG A 418 -16.12 10.84 -44.38
C ARG A 418 -17.56 10.37 -44.26
N LYS A 419 -17.91 9.21 -44.82
CA LYS A 419 -19.25 8.62 -44.65
C LYS A 419 -19.51 8.29 -43.18
N PHE A 420 -18.53 7.72 -42.48
CA PHE A 420 -18.64 7.40 -41.06
C PHE A 420 -18.81 8.65 -40.19
N LEU A 421 -18.01 9.69 -40.42
CA LEU A 421 -18.10 10.96 -39.69
C LEU A 421 -19.42 11.72 -39.93
N ALA A 422 -20.12 11.45 -41.02
CA ALA A 422 -21.44 12.02 -41.31
C ALA A 422 -22.60 11.33 -40.57
N ILE A 423 -22.37 10.15 -39.97
CA ILE A 423 -23.38 9.42 -39.19
C ILE A 423 -23.54 10.08 -37.81
N LYS A 424 -24.77 10.08 -37.28
CA LYS A 424 -25.08 10.67 -35.97
C LYS A 424 -24.22 10.02 -34.87
N GLN A 425 -23.56 10.86 -34.06
CA GLN A 425 -22.69 10.43 -32.95
C GLN A 425 -23.43 9.50 -31.99
N THR A 426 -22.91 8.29 -31.81
CA THR A 426 -23.35 7.29 -30.83
C THR A 426 -22.49 7.37 -29.56
N PRO A 427 -22.94 6.85 -28.40
CA PRO A 427 -22.12 6.87 -27.18
C PRO A 427 -20.75 6.19 -27.36
N ASP A 428 -20.65 5.19 -28.22
CA ASP A 428 -19.39 4.48 -28.52
C ASP A 428 -18.45 5.23 -29.49
N PHE A 429 -18.81 6.44 -29.95
CA PHE A 429 -18.10 7.17 -31.00
C PHE A 429 -16.63 7.46 -30.65
N HIS A 430 -16.32 7.75 -29.38
CA HIS A 430 -14.95 7.97 -28.89
C HIS A 430 -14.08 6.72 -29.06
N THR A 431 -14.62 5.55 -28.68
CA THR A 431 -13.88 4.27 -28.78
C THR A 431 -13.64 3.89 -30.24
N VAL A 432 -14.66 4.03 -31.10
CA VAL A 432 -14.53 3.70 -32.51
C VAL A 432 -13.52 4.60 -33.22
N ILE A 433 -13.51 5.90 -32.91
CA ILE A 433 -12.50 6.83 -33.45
C ILE A 433 -11.09 6.47 -32.96
N GLY A 434 -10.93 6.16 -31.66
CA GLY A 434 -9.65 5.69 -31.11
C GLY A 434 -9.14 4.41 -31.78
N ASP A 435 -10.02 3.41 -31.96
CA ASP A 435 -9.69 2.16 -32.64
C ASP A 435 -9.33 2.38 -34.12
N THR A 436 -10.03 3.31 -34.79
CA THR A 436 -9.78 3.68 -36.18
C THR A 436 -8.40 4.32 -36.33
N VAL A 437 -8.03 5.26 -35.46
CA VAL A 437 -6.70 5.87 -35.43
C VAL A 437 -5.64 4.80 -35.16
N THR A 438 -5.86 3.95 -34.15
CA THR A 438 -4.93 2.88 -33.80
C THR A 438 -4.68 1.95 -34.99
N GLY A 439 -5.73 1.50 -35.68
CA GLY A 439 -5.60 0.66 -36.87
C GLY A 439 -4.88 1.34 -38.03
N LEU A 440 -5.08 2.66 -38.23
CA LEU A 440 -4.32 3.42 -39.23
C LEU A 440 -2.83 3.52 -38.87
N LEU A 441 -2.51 3.75 -37.60
CA LEU A 441 -1.14 3.90 -37.11
C LEU A 441 -0.40 2.55 -37.09
N GLU A 442 -1.05 1.46 -36.74
CA GLU A 442 -0.50 0.11 -36.85
C GLU A 442 -0.11 -0.21 -38.30
N ARG A 443 -0.96 0.15 -39.26
CA ARG A 443 -0.63 0.02 -40.68
C ARG A 443 0.52 0.93 -41.09
N CYS A 444 0.60 2.17 -40.60
CA CYS A 444 1.74 3.06 -40.85
C CYS A 444 3.07 2.49 -40.33
N LYS A 445 3.04 1.80 -39.18
CA LYS A 445 4.21 1.12 -38.61
C LYS A 445 4.62 -0.10 -39.45
N ALA A 446 3.65 -0.84 -39.97
CA ALA A 446 3.89 -2.02 -40.81
C ALA A 446 4.32 -1.66 -42.26
N GLU A 447 3.78 -0.58 -42.81
CA GLU A 447 4.01 -0.12 -44.19
C GLU A 447 4.60 1.31 -44.20
N PRO A 448 5.93 1.52 -44.14
CA PRO A 448 6.53 2.85 -44.00
C PRO A 448 6.21 3.85 -45.12
N SER A 449 5.80 3.37 -46.30
CA SER A 449 5.35 4.16 -47.46
C SER A 449 3.90 4.63 -47.36
N PHE A 450 3.10 4.05 -46.46
CA PHE A 450 1.71 4.40 -46.24
C PHE A 450 1.62 5.41 -45.10
N TYR A 451 1.21 6.64 -45.42
CA TYR A 451 0.99 7.71 -44.43
C TYR A 451 -0.31 8.46 -44.76
N PRO A 452 -1.45 8.09 -44.14
CA PRO A 452 -2.78 8.58 -44.47
C PRO A 452 -3.02 9.97 -43.85
N ARG A 453 -2.22 10.95 -44.28
CA ARG A 453 -2.15 12.29 -43.68
C ARG A 453 -3.52 12.96 -43.57
N ASN A 454 -4.31 12.94 -44.64
CA ASN A 454 -5.61 13.60 -44.68
C ASN A 454 -6.62 12.94 -43.73
N CYS A 455 -6.57 11.61 -43.59
CA CYS A 455 -7.42 10.87 -42.66
C CYS A 455 -7.07 11.21 -41.21
N LEU A 456 -5.77 11.25 -40.87
CA LEU A 456 -5.31 11.62 -39.53
C LEU A 456 -5.73 13.06 -39.18
N MET A 457 -5.56 14.01 -40.11
CA MET A 457 -6.01 15.39 -39.92
C MET A 457 -7.52 15.49 -39.67
N GLN A 458 -8.34 14.79 -40.47
CA GLN A 458 -9.80 14.76 -40.31
C GLN A 458 -10.23 14.15 -38.97
N LEU A 459 -9.53 13.10 -38.51
CA LEU A 459 -9.81 12.46 -37.23
C LEU A 459 -9.46 13.38 -36.05
N THR A 460 -8.32 14.07 -36.09
CA THR A 460 -7.92 15.00 -35.03
C THR A 460 -8.86 16.21 -34.93
N GLN A 461 -9.43 16.67 -36.06
CA GLN A 461 -10.43 17.75 -36.09
C GLN A 461 -11.78 17.39 -35.45
N THR A 462 -12.02 16.13 -35.09
CA THR A 462 -13.26 15.73 -34.41
C THR A 462 -13.32 16.20 -32.95
N HIS A 463 -12.20 16.67 -32.37
CA HIS A 463 -12.05 17.05 -30.96
C HIS A 463 -12.39 15.94 -29.94
N VAL A 464 -12.43 14.69 -30.39
CA VAL A 464 -12.83 13.51 -29.61
C VAL A 464 -11.62 12.71 -29.11
N LEU A 465 -10.44 12.98 -29.68
CA LEU A 465 -9.19 12.28 -29.41
C LEU A 465 -8.37 12.96 -28.29
N SER A 466 -7.52 12.18 -27.64
CA SER A 466 -6.55 12.63 -26.65
C SER A 466 -5.23 11.87 -26.84
N TYR A 467 -4.15 12.37 -26.25
CA TYR A 467 -2.84 11.71 -26.31
C TYR A 467 -2.91 10.30 -25.68
N SER A 468 -3.59 10.14 -24.55
CA SER A 468 -3.74 8.83 -23.88
C SER A 468 -4.47 7.79 -24.74
N LEU A 469 -5.36 8.22 -25.63
CA LEU A 469 -6.10 7.32 -26.52
C LEU A 469 -5.28 6.92 -27.77
N CYS A 470 -4.34 7.76 -28.21
CA CYS A 470 -3.54 7.50 -29.41
C CYS A 470 -2.10 8.05 -29.30
N PRO A 471 -1.28 7.54 -28.35
CA PRO A 471 0.04 8.08 -28.08
C PRO A 471 0.98 7.99 -29.30
N ASP A 472 0.80 6.94 -30.10
CA ASP A 472 1.54 6.68 -31.33
C ASP A 472 1.35 7.75 -32.41
N LEU A 473 0.26 8.53 -32.37
CA LEU A 473 -0.06 9.52 -33.40
C LEU A 473 1.00 10.62 -33.44
N MET A 474 1.30 11.21 -32.28
CA MET A 474 2.31 12.26 -32.18
C MET A 474 3.72 11.70 -32.38
N GLU A 475 3.99 10.47 -31.96
CA GLU A 475 5.27 9.81 -32.21
C GLU A 475 5.54 9.66 -33.72
N ILE A 476 4.59 9.14 -34.48
CA ILE A 476 4.71 9.00 -35.94
C ILE A 476 4.79 10.37 -36.61
N ALA A 477 4.01 11.35 -36.16
CA ALA A 477 4.06 12.71 -36.69
C ALA A 477 5.43 13.39 -36.43
N LEU A 478 6.05 13.16 -35.27
CA LEU A 478 7.40 13.61 -34.95
C LEU A 478 8.44 12.94 -35.86
N GLN A 479 8.33 11.63 -36.08
CA GLN A 479 9.23 10.88 -36.96
C GLN A 479 9.14 11.35 -38.43
N LYS A 480 7.92 11.61 -38.92
CA LYS A 480 7.65 12.10 -40.27
C LYS A 480 7.85 13.62 -40.42
N LYS A 481 8.10 14.34 -39.32
CA LYS A 481 8.19 15.81 -39.24
C LYS A 481 6.96 16.51 -39.80
N ASP A 482 5.76 15.97 -39.56
CA ASP A 482 4.50 16.57 -40.01
C ASP A 482 4.05 17.68 -39.06
N VAL A 483 4.54 18.88 -39.35
CA VAL A 483 4.35 20.08 -38.52
C VAL A 483 2.88 20.44 -38.32
N GLN A 484 2.05 20.28 -39.36
CA GLN A 484 0.63 20.64 -39.31
C GLN A 484 -0.15 19.71 -38.39
N LEU A 485 0.11 18.40 -38.49
CA LEU A 485 -0.53 17.40 -37.62
C LEU A 485 -0.10 17.57 -36.16
N LEU A 486 1.19 17.88 -35.92
CA LEU A 486 1.70 18.19 -34.58
C LEU A 486 1.06 19.45 -33.99
N GLN A 487 0.92 20.52 -34.78
CA GLN A 487 0.25 21.75 -34.36
C GLN A 487 -1.21 21.47 -33.97
N LEU A 488 -1.93 20.69 -34.78
CA LEU A 488 -3.32 20.33 -34.52
C LEU A 488 -3.48 19.47 -33.25
N CYS A 489 -2.56 18.52 -33.02
CA CYS A 489 -2.57 17.73 -31.79
C CYS A 489 -2.32 18.60 -30.56
N LEU A 490 -1.33 19.51 -30.60
CA LEU A 490 -1.03 20.46 -29.51
C LEU A 490 -2.22 21.37 -29.18
N GLN A 491 -3.05 21.71 -30.16
CA GLN A 491 -4.23 22.56 -29.97
C GLN A 491 -5.45 21.80 -29.41
N HIS A 492 -5.54 20.48 -29.60
CA HIS A 492 -6.77 19.72 -29.29
C HIS A 492 -6.60 18.66 -28.21
N PHE A 493 -5.40 18.15 -27.97
CA PHE A 493 -5.19 17.10 -26.97
C PHE A 493 -4.95 17.72 -25.59
N PRO A 494 -5.78 17.39 -24.59
CA PRO A 494 -5.69 18.00 -23.26
C PRO A 494 -4.57 17.40 -22.38
N ASP A 495 -3.97 16.29 -22.79
CA ASP A 495 -3.18 15.38 -21.94
C ASP A 495 -1.81 15.02 -22.53
N ILE A 496 -1.19 15.95 -23.30
CA ILE A 496 0.14 15.74 -23.90
C ILE A 496 1.25 15.83 -22.82
N PRO A 497 2.11 14.81 -22.68
CA PRO A 497 3.25 14.85 -21.75
C PRO A 497 4.33 15.86 -22.15
N GLU A 498 5.01 16.45 -21.18
CA GLU A 498 6.05 17.48 -21.39
C GLU A 498 7.23 16.97 -22.23
N LEU A 499 7.53 15.67 -22.18
CA LEU A 499 8.53 15.02 -23.05
C LEU A 499 8.19 15.22 -24.53
N VAL A 500 6.91 15.00 -24.90
CA VAL A 500 6.43 15.11 -26.27
C VAL A 500 6.34 16.58 -26.68
N THR A 501 5.87 17.45 -25.78
CA THR A 501 5.86 18.91 -25.99
C THR A 501 7.27 19.45 -26.24
N CYS A 502 8.28 19.01 -25.47
CA CYS A 502 9.68 19.39 -25.68
C CYS A 502 10.23 18.85 -27.02
N ALA A 503 9.83 17.64 -27.42
CA ALA A 503 10.20 17.09 -28.72
C ALA A 503 9.62 17.92 -29.88
N CYS A 504 8.36 18.34 -29.79
CA CYS A 504 7.73 19.27 -30.74
C CYS A 504 8.48 20.61 -30.79
N LEU A 505 8.76 21.21 -29.62
CA LEU A 505 9.52 22.46 -29.52
C LEU A 505 10.88 22.36 -30.20
N LYS A 506 11.62 21.26 -29.97
CA LYS A 506 12.91 21.00 -30.59
C LYS A 506 12.81 20.91 -32.11
N ILE A 507 11.79 20.23 -32.65
CA ILE A 507 11.56 20.15 -34.09
C ILE A 507 11.23 21.53 -34.65
N PHE A 508 10.27 22.26 -34.08
CA PHE A 508 9.84 23.58 -34.57
C PHE A 508 10.96 24.62 -34.60
N LEU A 509 11.88 24.57 -33.63
CA LEU A 509 13.06 25.43 -33.60
C LEU A 509 14.15 24.99 -34.60
N SER A 510 14.21 23.71 -34.97
CA SER A 510 15.22 23.15 -35.87
C SER A 510 14.90 23.30 -37.37
N ILE A 511 13.65 23.61 -37.74
CA ILE A 511 13.23 23.73 -39.13
C ILE A 511 13.73 25.05 -39.72
N ALA A 512 14.31 25.01 -40.92
CA ALA A 512 14.78 26.20 -41.64
C ALA A 512 13.62 27.10 -42.10
N ASP A 513 13.84 28.41 -42.15
CA ASP A 513 12.82 29.38 -42.55
C ASP A 513 12.25 29.12 -43.96
N ASP A 514 13.11 28.73 -44.91
CA ASP A 514 12.72 28.44 -46.29
C ASP A 514 11.72 27.27 -46.37
N SER A 515 11.95 26.22 -45.58
CA SER A 515 11.05 25.06 -45.53
C SER A 515 9.72 25.32 -44.85
N LEU A 516 9.64 26.32 -43.95
CA LEU A 516 8.37 26.69 -43.31
C LEU A 516 7.47 27.49 -44.24
N GLN A 517 8.02 28.25 -45.19
CA GLN A 517 7.21 29.03 -46.14
C GLN A 517 6.30 28.13 -47.00
N GLU A 518 6.72 26.90 -47.31
CA GLU A 518 5.94 25.94 -48.09
C GLU A 518 4.91 25.13 -47.27
N THR A 519 5.05 25.10 -45.94
CA THR A 519 4.14 24.33 -45.06
C THR A 519 2.84 25.06 -44.73
N ASP A 520 1.72 24.33 -44.72
CA ASP A 520 0.41 24.83 -44.27
C ASP A 520 0.34 24.81 -42.73
N VAL A 521 0.38 25.99 -42.12
CA VAL A 521 0.43 26.20 -40.65
C VAL A 521 -0.74 27.09 -40.29
N ASN A 522 -1.50 26.73 -39.25
CA ASN A 522 -2.58 27.58 -38.75
C ASN A 522 -1.97 28.84 -38.11
N MET A 523 -2.29 30.03 -38.64
CA MET A 523 -1.73 31.32 -38.23
C MET A 523 -2.62 32.11 -37.25
N GLU A 524 -3.75 31.54 -36.80
CA GLU A 524 -4.75 32.23 -35.95
C GLU A 524 -4.20 32.78 -34.62
N SER A 525 -3.05 32.26 -34.17
CA SER A 525 -2.36 32.69 -32.94
C SER A 525 -1.28 33.76 -33.16
N VAL A 526 -1.07 34.23 -34.39
CA VAL A 526 -0.03 35.21 -34.73
C VAL A 526 -0.62 36.61 -34.86
N PHE A 527 0.08 37.59 -34.29
CA PHE A 527 -0.25 39.00 -34.40
C PHE A 527 0.16 39.56 -35.78
N ASP A 528 -0.78 40.11 -36.54
CA ASP A 528 -0.49 40.83 -37.79
C ASP A 528 -0.21 42.32 -37.50
N CYS A 529 1.07 42.74 -37.59
CA CYS A 529 1.44 44.15 -37.66
C CYS A 529 1.21 44.70 -39.08
N SER A 530 -0.03 44.78 -39.55
CA SER A 530 -0.34 45.63 -40.70
C SER A 530 -1.77 46.16 -40.64
N ASN A 531 -1.87 47.50 -40.65
CA ASN A 531 -3.07 48.36 -40.63
C ASN A 531 -3.61 48.61 -39.21
N SER A 532 -3.75 49.81 -38.67
CA SER A 532 -3.80 51.16 -39.24
C SER A 532 -3.43 52.17 -38.15
N VAL A 533 -2.70 53.21 -38.57
CA VAL A 533 -2.46 54.43 -37.79
C VAL A 533 -3.79 55.02 -37.32
N HIS A 534 -4.00 55.10 -36.01
CA HIS A 534 -4.79 56.18 -35.43
C HIS A 534 -4.19 56.61 -34.10
N ASP A 535 -3.69 57.84 -34.11
CA ASP A 535 -3.36 58.66 -32.94
C ASP A 535 -4.49 58.61 -31.91
N GLU A 536 -4.17 58.26 -30.67
CA GLU A 536 -4.81 58.89 -29.51
C GLU A 536 -3.87 58.85 -28.30
N LYS A 537 -3.56 60.05 -27.80
CA LYS A 537 -2.78 60.32 -26.58
C LYS A 537 -3.61 59.93 -25.36
N MET A 538 -3.02 59.34 -24.33
CA MET A 538 -3.15 59.84 -22.93
C MET A 538 -2.28 59.06 -21.92
N GLU A 539 -1.52 59.87 -21.19
CA GLU A 539 -1.16 59.83 -19.76
C GLU A 539 -0.51 58.60 -19.09
N GLU A 540 0.76 58.82 -18.72
CA GLU A 540 1.52 58.08 -17.70
C GLU A 540 0.85 58.16 -16.33
N GLN A 541 0.56 57.01 -15.71
CA GLN A 541 0.59 56.87 -14.26
C GLN A 541 1.28 55.55 -13.90
N THR A 542 2.53 55.69 -13.46
CA THR A 542 3.36 54.66 -12.84
C THR A 542 2.89 54.40 -11.40
N GLU A 543 2.38 53.21 -11.12
CA GLU A 543 2.42 52.62 -9.78
C GLU A 543 3.10 51.25 -9.84
N ILE A 544 4.34 51.21 -9.35
CA ILE A 544 5.15 50.01 -9.16
C ILE A 544 4.80 49.47 -7.78
N LEU A 545 4.02 48.38 -7.70
CA LEU A 545 3.84 47.59 -6.47
C LEU A 545 4.88 46.47 -6.44
N GLN A 546 5.94 46.67 -5.65
CA GLN A 546 6.92 45.65 -5.30
C GLN A 546 6.31 44.60 -4.36
N ASN A 547 6.50 43.31 -4.66
CA ASN A 547 6.34 42.23 -3.69
C ASN A 547 7.72 41.81 -3.18
N GLY A 548 7.85 41.78 -1.86
CA GLY A 548 9.11 41.72 -1.14
C GLY A 548 9.70 40.33 -0.94
N PHE A 549 11.03 40.29 -0.95
CA PHE A 549 11.88 39.38 -0.18
C PHE A 549 13.18 40.15 0.12
N ASN A 550 13.38 40.55 1.37
CA ASN A 550 14.67 41.02 1.87
C ASN A 550 15.39 39.86 2.57
N PRO A 551 16.68 39.61 2.33
CA PRO A 551 17.54 38.94 3.29
C PRO A 551 18.22 39.95 4.22
N VAL A 552 18.60 39.41 5.36
CA VAL A 552 18.99 40.03 6.63
C VAL A 552 20.27 40.86 6.56
N GLU A 553 20.28 41.86 7.44
CA GLU A 553 21.30 42.85 7.76
C GLU A 553 22.70 42.28 8.08
N ASP A 554 23.73 42.96 7.58
CA ASP A 554 25.01 43.11 8.28
C ASP A 554 25.39 44.61 8.20
N GLU A 555 25.44 45.26 9.36
CA GLU A 555 25.72 46.69 9.50
C GLU A 555 27.24 47.00 9.49
N CYS A 556 27.50 48.25 9.08
CA CYS A 556 28.52 49.17 9.60
C CYS A 556 29.85 49.30 8.83
N ASN A 557 29.99 50.35 8.00
CA ASN A 557 30.43 51.67 8.50
C ASN A 557 30.57 52.74 7.40
N LYS A 558 30.28 53.97 7.82
CA LYS A 558 30.23 55.27 7.13
C LYS A 558 31.49 55.64 6.33
N CYS A 559 31.34 56.36 5.21
CA CYS A 559 31.58 57.82 5.17
C CYS A 559 31.11 58.46 3.85
N ASP A 560 30.39 59.57 3.97
CA ASP A 560 29.74 60.38 2.94
C ASP A 560 30.74 61.13 2.04
N GLN A 561 30.39 61.38 0.77
CA GLN A 561 30.11 62.74 0.25
C GLN A 561 29.84 62.81 -1.27
N GLU A 562 28.73 63.46 -1.57
CA GLU A 562 28.53 64.46 -2.64
C GLU A 562 28.17 64.05 -4.09
N LEU A 563 26.92 64.42 -4.42
CA LEU A 563 26.47 65.23 -5.57
C LEU A 563 26.33 64.56 -6.94
N ASN A 564 25.05 64.29 -7.24
CA ASN A 564 24.25 64.88 -8.33
C ASN A 564 24.77 64.86 -9.80
N GLU A 565 23.80 64.45 -10.62
CA GLU A 565 23.51 64.79 -12.01
C GLU A 565 23.85 63.75 -13.09
N GLU A 566 22.80 63.55 -13.89
CA GLU A 566 22.45 62.40 -14.69
C GLU A 566 22.63 62.79 -16.20
N PRO A 567 21.93 62.20 -17.17
CA PRO A 567 22.49 61.38 -18.25
C PRO A 567 22.43 62.08 -19.62
N GLN A 568 22.86 61.40 -20.70
CA GLN A 568 22.08 61.36 -21.96
C GLN A 568 22.61 60.35 -22.98
N ALA A 569 21.79 59.35 -23.30
CA ALA A 569 21.32 58.99 -24.65
C ALA A 569 20.77 57.55 -24.67
N LYS A 570 19.45 57.39 -24.57
CA LYS A 570 18.74 56.14 -24.90
C LYS A 570 18.02 56.31 -26.24
N THR A 571 18.47 55.57 -27.24
CA THR A 571 17.83 55.41 -28.55
C THR A 571 16.73 54.35 -28.43
N LYS A 572 15.51 54.67 -28.89
CA LYS A 572 14.38 53.72 -29.02
C LYS A 572 14.65 52.75 -30.17
N GLU A 573 14.94 51.47 -29.88
CA GLU A 573 14.87 50.39 -30.88
C GLU A 573 13.45 49.85 -30.97
N THR A 574 12.89 49.86 -32.17
CA THR A 574 11.63 49.20 -32.52
C THR A 574 11.86 47.69 -32.54
N THR A 575 11.23 46.97 -31.62
CA THR A 575 11.37 45.52 -31.46
C THR A 575 10.67 44.76 -32.60
N SER A 576 11.44 44.30 -33.58
CA SER A 576 10.97 43.36 -34.61
C SER A 576 10.90 41.93 -34.06
N CYS A 577 9.95 41.12 -34.55
CA CYS A 577 9.78 39.73 -34.09
C CYS A 577 11.02 38.89 -34.45
N PRO A 578 11.62 38.14 -33.50
CA PRO A 578 12.85 37.38 -33.73
C PRO A 578 12.64 36.11 -34.57
N VAL A 579 11.40 35.75 -34.92
CA VAL A 579 11.03 34.57 -35.70
C VAL A 579 10.00 34.93 -36.77
N ILE A 580 9.96 34.18 -37.87
CA ILE A 580 8.94 34.35 -38.91
C ILE A 580 7.53 34.00 -38.37
N PRO A 581 6.45 34.58 -38.91
CA PRO A 581 5.07 34.34 -38.47
C PRO A 581 4.69 32.86 -38.34
N LYS A 582 5.08 32.00 -39.29
CA LYS A 582 4.79 30.57 -39.25
C LYS A 582 5.45 29.86 -38.07
N ARG A 583 6.69 30.24 -37.73
CA ARG A 583 7.37 29.69 -36.54
C ARG A 583 6.72 30.22 -35.27
N ALA A 584 6.34 31.50 -35.22
CA ALA A 584 5.60 32.07 -34.10
C ALA A 584 4.31 31.28 -33.81
N ALA A 585 3.53 30.93 -34.84
CA ALA A 585 2.30 30.16 -34.68
C ALA A 585 2.53 28.79 -33.99
N LEU A 586 3.60 28.10 -34.39
CA LEU A 586 3.99 26.79 -33.84
C LEU A 586 4.49 26.90 -32.40
N LEU A 587 5.27 27.93 -32.10
CA LEU A 587 5.74 28.19 -30.74
C LEU A 587 4.57 28.56 -29.82
N ASN A 588 3.57 29.32 -30.31
CA ASN A 588 2.37 29.63 -29.54
C ASN A 588 1.54 28.38 -29.23
N ALA A 589 1.47 27.40 -30.13
CA ALA A 589 0.83 26.12 -29.84
C ALA A 589 1.52 25.37 -28.68
N ILE A 590 2.85 25.49 -28.54
CA ILE A 590 3.60 24.95 -27.40
C ILE A 590 3.27 25.72 -26.11
N LEU A 591 3.19 27.05 -26.17
CA LEU A 591 2.86 27.90 -25.00
C LEU A 591 1.43 27.67 -24.48
N HIS A 592 0.51 27.27 -25.35
CA HIS A 592 -0.85 26.91 -24.96
C HIS A 592 -0.98 25.51 -24.37
N SER A 593 0.06 24.67 -24.48
CA SER A 593 0.06 23.33 -23.90
C SER A 593 0.21 23.42 -22.37
N ALA A 594 -0.56 22.60 -21.65
CA ALA A 594 -0.39 22.49 -20.19
C ALA A 594 0.99 21.90 -19.85
N TYR A 595 1.63 22.42 -18.80
CA TYR A 595 2.93 21.94 -18.33
C TYR A 595 3.04 21.94 -16.81
N SER A 596 3.89 21.07 -16.29
CA SER A 596 4.39 21.08 -14.91
C SER A 596 5.87 21.40 -14.88
N GLU A 597 6.28 22.36 -14.05
CA GLU A 597 7.69 22.74 -13.87
C GLU A 597 8.59 21.54 -13.53
N THR A 598 8.09 20.62 -12.71
CA THR A 598 8.84 19.44 -12.26
C THR A 598 9.12 18.43 -13.38
N PHE A 599 8.21 18.29 -14.34
CA PHE A 599 8.32 17.34 -15.45
C PHE A 599 8.91 17.97 -16.72
N LEU A 600 8.85 19.30 -16.85
CA LEU A 600 9.42 20.03 -17.99
C LEU A 600 10.95 20.13 -17.92
N LEU A 601 11.50 20.41 -16.73
CA LEU A 601 12.94 20.72 -16.55
C LEU A 601 13.90 19.63 -17.05
N PRO A 602 13.65 18.32 -16.86
CA PRO A 602 14.52 17.27 -17.37
C PRO A 602 14.63 17.29 -18.90
N HIS A 603 13.54 17.59 -19.61
CA HIS A 603 13.45 17.48 -21.07
C HIS A 603 13.92 18.74 -21.80
N LEU A 604 13.82 19.92 -21.18
CA LEU A 604 14.40 21.15 -21.73
C LEU A 604 15.92 21.07 -21.90
N LYS A 605 16.60 20.26 -21.08
CA LYS A 605 18.06 20.03 -21.18
C LYS A 605 18.47 19.34 -22.48
N ASP A 606 17.54 18.64 -23.15
CA ASP A 606 17.79 17.91 -24.39
C ASP A 606 17.70 18.81 -25.65
N ILE A 607 17.36 20.09 -25.47
CA ILE A 607 17.26 21.09 -26.54
C ILE A 607 18.60 21.84 -26.68
N PRO A 608 19.14 22.01 -27.91
CA PRO A 608 20.38 22.75 -28.12
C PRO A 608 20.32 24.19 -27.59
N ALA A 609 21.41 24.67 -26.99
CA ALA A 609 21.48 26.01 -26.40
C ALA A 609 21.14 27.15 -27.37
N GLN A 610 21.48 26.98 -28.66
CA GLN A 610 21.14 27.94 -29.73
C GLN A 610 19.63 28.08 -29.91
N HIS A 611 18.90 26.95 -29.90
CA HIS A 611 17.44 26.94 -30.01
C HIS A 611 16.77 27.50 -28.76
N ILE A 612 17.28 27.17 -27.56
CA ILE A 612 16.80 27.77 -26.31
C ILE A 612 17.00 29.28 -26.31
N THR A 613 18.15 29.77 -26.78
CA THR A 613 18.41 31.21 -26.88
C THR A 613 17.42 31.90 -27.83
N LEU A 614 17.11 31.28 -28.98
CA LEU A 614 16.11 31.80 -29.92
C LEU A 614 14.71 31.82 -29.29
N PHE A 615 14.35 30.75 -28.58
CA PHE A 615 13.06 30.66 -27.88
C PHE A 615 12.95 31.70 -26.77
N LEU A 616 13.99 31.91 -25.97
CA LEU A 616 14.05 32.97 -24.95
C LEU A 616 13.92 34.37 -25.55
N LYS A 617 14.57 34.63 -26.70
CA LYS A 617 14.39 35.91 -27.42
C LYS A 617 12.95 36.10 -27.88
N TYR A 618 12.28 35.04 -28.33
CA TYR A 618 10.88 35.07 -28.72
C TYR A 618 9.95 35.30 -27.52
N LEU A 619 10.18 34.61 -26.40
CA LEU A 619 9.46 34.82 -25.14
C LEU A 619 9.63 36.27 -24.63
N TYR A 620 10.84 36.81 -24.69
CA TYR A 620 11.11 38.20 -24.30
C TYR A 620 10.38 39.19 -25.22
N PHE A 621 10.33 38.92 -26.53
CA PHE A 621 9.54 39.70 -27.47
C PHE A 621 8.04 39.66 -27.14
N LEU A 622 7.49 38.47 -26.85
CA LEU A 622 6.09 38.31 -26.43
C LEU A 622 5.80 39.02 -25.12
N TYR A 623 6.68 38.88 -24.12
CA TYR A 623 6.56 39.54 -22.82
C TYR A 623 6.47 41.06 -22.97
N LEU A 624 7.38 41.67 -23.75
CA LEU A 624 7.34 43.10 -24.03
C LEU A 624 6.01 43.51 -24.69
N LYS A 625 5.55 42.75 -25.68
CA LYS A 625 4.29 43.03 -26.39
C LYS A 625 3.04 42.85 -25.52
N CYS A 626 3.03 41.86 -24.62
CA CYS A 626 1.95 41.65 -23.65
C CYS A 626 1.96 42.74 -22.57
N SER A 627 3.14 43.24 -22.16
CA SER A 627 3.26 44.30 -21.16
C SER A 627 2.88 45.70 -21.69
N GLU A 628 3.02 45.93 -23.00
CA GLU A 628 2.63 47.18 -23.66
C GLU A 628 1.10 47.32 -23.84
N ASN A 629 0.35 46.21 -23.86
CA ASN A 629 -1.11 46.20 -24.00
C ASN A 629 -1.78 46.02 -22.63
N ALA A 630 -2.38 47.07 -22.08
CA ALA A 630 -3.05 47.06 -20.76
C ALA A 630 -4.27 46.13 -20.67
N THR A 631 -4.75 45.60 -21.80
CA THR A 631 -5.70 44.49 -21.83
C THR A 631 -4.89 43.19 -21.99
N LEU A 632 -5.06 42.26 -21.05
CA LEU A 632 -4.30 41.00 -20.89
C LEU A 632 -4.32 40.02 -22.10
N THR A 633 -4.76 40.47 -23.28
CA THR A 633 -4.93 39.69 -24.50
C THR A 633 -4.38 40.48 -25.68
N LEU A 634 -3.34 39.95 -26.33
CA LEU A 634 -2.90 40.47 -27.64
C LEU A 634 -4.05 40.32 -28.68
N PRO A 635 -4.08 41.12 -29.75
CA PRO A 635 -4.91 40.89 -30.94
C PRO A 635 -4.59 39.55 -31.63
N GLY A 636 -5.61 38.70 -31.80
CA GLY A 636 -5.53 37.36 -32.39
C GLY A 636 -6.73 36.51 -31.93
N ILE A 637 -7.05 35.40 -32.60
CA ILE A 637 -8.20 34.55 -32.19
C ILE A 637 -7.85 33.81 -30.88
N HIS A 638 -6.58 33.43 -30.69
CA HIS A 638 -6.02 32.87 -29.44
C HIS A 638 -4.52 33.22 -29.28
N PRO A 639 -4.15 34.38 -28.74
CA PRO A 639 -2.75 34.69 -28.46
C PRO A 639 -2.30 34.19 -27.07
N PRO A 640 -0.98 33.97 -26.86
CA PRO A 640 -0.42 33.73 -25.54
C PRO A 640 -0.76 34.86 -24.56
N THR A 641 -1.15 34.49 -23.33
CA THR A 641 -1.43 35.45 -22.25
C THR A 641 -0.17 35.76 -21.45
N LEU A 642 -0.16 36.84 -20.64
CA LEU A 642 0.98 37.17 -19.76
C LEU A 642 1.31 36.06 -18.73
N ASN A 643 0.32 35.24 -18.37
CA ASN A 643 0.50 34.13 -17.42
C ASN A 643 1.12 32.88 -18.07
N GLN A 644 1.06 32.77 -19.40
CA GLN A 644 1.69 31.71 -20.21
C GLN A 644 3.08 32.19 -20.64
#